data_AF-A0A8J6WSH1-F1
#
_entry.id   AF-A0A8J6WSH1-F1
#
_cell.length_a   1.000
_cell.length_b   1.000
_cell.length_c   1.000
_cell.angle_alpha   90.00
_cell.angle_beta   90.00
_cell.angle_gamma   90.00
#
_symmetry.space_group_name_H-M   'P 1'
#
loop_
_entity.id
_entity.type
_entity.pdbx_description
1 polymer ?
#
loop_
_entity_poly.entity_id
_entity_poly.type
_entity_poly.pdbx_seq_one_letter_code
_entity_poly.pdbx_strand_id
1 'polypeptide(L)'
;MFTEKQLALNLDPTAIAQSPKFGNLVERAIETLEAMLSSEQLSVQERMNLAAKILELEQQKVIPQTSVASQADSSALNLSEPWKQWIIENKLRQVPDSVLVETMVREGIDAALATQAVSYIATEKTFQTESETLQRLRKLESILTIQRQLTQLSPNFSTIERRDRISREEFLEKYYATNTPVILTGMMADWPAFSSWTPDFLKTNYGQAEVQIQFGRSSDPSYEINTNQYKRAIKLSEYVDMVVQGGESNDYYMVANNGNLEREDLKGLFKDFIMFPELLNPESTKGTVFFWFGPAGTVTPLHHDPMNLMMAQVYGRKRWRLISPAATPLVYNDIGVFSRVDLENIDYEKYPLFKDVQIIETVLEPGEVIFVPVGWWHQVKGLDVSISLSFTNFIFPNTYSHQNPHITSSTDISSTGKAAQSSQVSSGQATLLAQQSNLVLNHGPLTNEIVESTNASYLVDEIFAGEPLIISFGFVSWDGLPQFDFYGRTKKLAQLAAKPINRILVRDLSNSWYQRGIPGLGHTVNEVVDSLKQLIVQIAPSKVIMIGQSMGGYAAIMFGQLLGADQIITFGPLSCLDSAQAIAMGDTRWLSSMEALETNPPSVRYFDLPTLCQTSPHTPDIRIFYGKKPDPETPGTVNLDNLHASRFNALPNYTIQAFEESGHAIVKYLVDHKLMDNLLLKTIF
;
A
#
# COMPACT_ATOMS: atom_id res chain seq x y z
N MET A 1 38.34 3.10 52.33
CA MET A 1 38.36 3.62 50.95
C MET A 1 38.29 2.44 50.02
N PHE A 2 37.20 2.27 49.29
CA PHE A 2 37.10 1.26 48.23
C PHE A 2 37.96 1.68 47.04
N THR A 3 38.51 0.72 46.30
CA THR A 3 39.14 1.00 44.99
C THR A 3 38.06 1.39 43.97
N GLU A 4 38.39 2.16 42.92
CA GLU A 4 37.42 2.58 41.89
C GLU A 4 36.68 1.37 41.28
N LYS A 5 37.39 0.25 41.05
CA LYS A 5 36.78 -1.02 40.58
C LYS A 5 35.76 -1.59 41.57
N GLN A 6 36.09 -1.63 42.86
CA GLN A 6 35.17 -2.12 43.89
C GLN A 6 33.98 -1.19 44.09
N LEU A 7 34.16 0.11 43.86
CA LEU A 7 33.06 1.08 43.91
C LEU A 7 32.09 0.87 42.74
N ALA A 8 32.60 0.64 41.53
CA ALA A 8 31.79 0.39 40.34
C ALA A 8 30.98 -0.92 40.41
N LEU A 9 31.59 -1.99 40.92
CA LEU A 9 30.91 -3.30 41.06
C LEU A 9 29.82 -3.30 42.12
N ASN A 10 30.00 -2.54 43.20
CA ASN A 10 29.08 -2.50 44.35
C ASN A 10 28.13 -1.30 44.31
N LEU A 11 28.04 -0.60 43.18
CA LEU A 11 27.12 0.53 43.03
C LEU A 11 25.67 -0.01 43.03
N ASP A 12 24.92 0.33 44.08
CA ASP A 12 23.51 -0.03 44.25
C ASP A 12 22.60 1.06 43.62
N PRO A 13 21.86 0.74 42.54
CA PRO A 13 21.01 1.71 41.85
C PRO A 13 19.78 2.15 42.66
N THR A 14 19.33 1.37 43.64
CA THR A 14 18.07 1.65 44.38
C THR A 14 18.22 2.69 45.48
N ALA A 15 19.45 3.03 45.89
CA ALA A 15 19.72 4.09 46.87
C ALA A 15 19.75 5.51 46.26
N ILE A 16 19.48 5.66 44.96
CA ILE A 16 19.91 6.83 44.18
C ILE A 16 18.72 7.51 43.49
N ALA A 17 18.16 8.54 44.15
CA ALA A 17 17.14 9.40 43.52
C ALA A 17 17.25 10.90 43.88
N GLN A 18 18.33 11.38 44.52
CA GLN A 18 18.28 12.70 45.16
C GLN A 18 19.49 13.66 44.95
N SER A 19 20.42 13.45 44.01
CA SER A 19 21.48 14.46 43.79
C SER A 19 22.15 14.49 42.40
N PRO A 20 22.32 15.68 41.77
CA PRO A 20 23.00 15.84 40.48
C PRO A 20 24.52 15.57 40.50
N LYS A 21 25.16 15.48 41.68
CA LYS A 21 26.59 15.12 41.78
C LYS A 21 26.86 13.63 41.47
N PHE A 22 25.82 12.80 41.36
CA PHE A 22 25.94 11.34 41.20
C PHE A 22 25.88 10.82 39.76
N GLY A 23 25.37 11.60 38.79
CA GLY A 23 25.37 11.19 37.37
C GLY A 23 26.79 10.93 36.83
N ASN A 24 27.74 11.81 37.16
CA ASN A 24 29.16 11.63 36.84
C ASN A 24 29.78 10.38 37.48
N LEU A 25 29.20 9.89 38.59
CA LEU A 25 29.69 8.71 39.28
C LEU A 25 29.25 7.41 38.60
N VAL A 26 28.02 7.39 38.05
CA VAL A 26 27.49 6.29 37.23
C VAL A 26 28.24 6.19 35.91
N GLU A 27 28.50 7.32 35.23
CA GLU A 27 29.30 7.33 34.00
C GLU A 27 30.71 6.78 34.21
N ARG A 28 31.38 7.27 35.26
CA ARG A 28 32.73 6.81 35.59
C ARG A 28 32.77 5.33 36.03
N ALA A 29 31.67 4.83 36.62
CA ALA A 29 31.52 3.42 36.94
C ALA A 29 31.36 2.57 35.67
N ILE A 30 30.54 3.01 34.70
CA ILE A 30 30.39 2.35 33.39
C ILE A 30 31.73 2.31 32.67
N GLU A 31 32.44 3.44 32.54
CA GLU A 31 33.75 3.50 31.89
C GLU A 31 34.77 2.53 32.55
N THR A 32 34.74 2.44 33.88
CA THR A 32 35.62 1.51 34.62
C THR A 32 35.27 0.05 34.35
N LEU A 33 33.98 -0.30 34.26
CA LEU A 33 33.53 -1.66 33.96
C LEU A 33 33.81 -2.05 32.49
N GLU A 34 33.63 -1.13 31.55
CA GLU A 34 34.00 -1.34 30.13
C GLU A 34 35.52 -1.54 29.96
N ALA A 35 36.32 -0.79 30.70
CA ALA A 35 37.77 -0.97 30.75
C ALA A 35 38.15 -2.35 31.32
N MET A 36 37.42 -2.87 32.31
CA MET A 36 37.63 -4.23 32.83
C MET A 36 37.25 -5.30 31.80
N LEU A 37 36.15 -5.10 31.07
CA LEU A 37 35.68 -6.02 30.02
C LEU A 37 36.71 -6.18 28.88
N SER A 38 37.44 -5.10 28.59
CA SER A 38 38.41 -5.01 27.48
C SER A 38 39.85 -5.35 27.86
N SER A 39 40.22 -5.35 29.15
CA SER A 39 41.62 -5.49 29.59
C SER A 39 41.97 -6.76 30.36
N GLU A 40 41.01 -7.53 30.87
CA GLU A 40 41.28 -8.70 31.74
C GLU A 40 40.99 -10.05 31.06
N GLN A 41 41.76 -11.09 31.41
CA GLN A 41 41.46 -12.50 31.08
C GLN A 41 40.26 -12.97 31.93
N LEU A 42 39.06 -12.57 31.50
CA LEU A 42 37.78 -12.94 32.14
C LEU A 42 37.18 -14.18 31.48
N SER A 43 36.60 -15.06 32.29
CA SER A 43 35.77 -16.16 31.82
C SER A 43 34.49 -15.65 31.15
N VAL A 44 33.85 -16.50 30.34
CA VAL A 44 32.59 -16.15 29.63
C VAL A 44 31.50 -15.69 30.61
N GLN A 45 31.38 -16.36 31.76
CA GLN A 45 30.39 -16.01 32.78
C GLN A 45 30.66 -14.64 33.42
N GLU A 46 31.93 -14.32 33.69
CA GLU A 46 32.32 -13.02 34.25
C GLU A 46 32.07 -11.89 33.25
N ARG A 47 32.32 -12.11 31.97
CA ARG A 47 32.00 -11.15 30.89
C ARG A 47 30.50 -10.90 30.79
N MET A 48 29.68 -11.94 30.87
CA MET A 48 28.22 -11.81 30.87
C MET A 48 27.71 -11.03 32.09
N ASN A 49 28.25 -11.31 33.27
CA ASN A 49 27.86 -10.60 34.49
C ASN A 49 28.26 -9.12 34.44
N LEU A 50 29.45 -8.81 33.92
CA LEU A 50 29.88 -7.41 33.74
C LEU A 50 29.02 -6.68 32.71
N ALA A 51 28.75 -7.31 31.56
CA ALA A 51 27.91 -6.72 30.51
C ALA A 51 26.48 -6.47 31.00
N ALA A 52 25.91 -7.39 31.78
CA ALA A 52 24.60 -7.21 32.40
C ALA A 52 24.60 -6.03 33.39
N LYS A 53 25.68 -5.85 34.17
CA LYS A 53 25.81 -4.74 35.11
C LYS A 53 25.98 -3.38 34.41
N ILE A 54 26.74 -3.34 33.31
CA ILE A 54 26.85 -2.14 32.45
C ILE A 54 25.48 -1.77 31.92
N LEU A 55 24.73 -2.74 31.36
CA LEU A 55 23.40 -2.51 30.82
C LEU A 55 22.41 -2.01 31.89
N GLU A 56 22.47 -2.56 33.11
CA GLU A 56 21.66 -2.09 34.25
C GLU A 56 21.93 -0.61 34.59
N LEU A 57 23.21 -0.20 34.57
CA LEU A 57 23.61 1.18 34.85
C LEU A 57 23.27 2.13 33.67
N GLU A 58 23.39 1.67 32.43
CA GLU A 58 23.03 2.44 31.22
C GLU A 58 21.52 2.70 31.12
N GLN A 59 20.69 1.73 31.48
CA GLN A 59 19.23 1.88 31.48
C GLN A 59 18.75 2.99 32.43
N GLN A 60 19.57 3.35 33.43
CA GLN A 60 19.28 4.45 34.36
C GLN A 60 19.87 5.81 33.95
N LYS A 61 20.55 5.91 32.79
CA LYS A 61 20.92 7.21 32.19
C LYS A 61 19.68 8.01 31.72
N VAL A 62 18.49 7.43 31.71
CA VAL A 62 17.24 8.08 31.29
C VAL A 62 16.64 8.92 32.43
N ILE A 63 16.92 10.23 32.37
CA ILE A 63 16.19 11.38 32.92
C ILE A 63 16.25 11.57 34.46
N PRO A 64 17.04 12.55 34.96
CA PRO A 64 16.66 13.24 36.19
C PRO A 64 15.29 13.87 35.95
N GLN A 65 14.31 13.58 36.81
CA GLN A 65 13.07 14.35 36.87
C GLN A 65 13.43 15.82 37.14
N THR A 66 13.63 16.59 36.07
CA THR A 66 13.54 18.03 36.12
C THR A 66 12.10 18.34 36.45
N SER A 67 11.92 18.86 37.66
CA SER A 67 10.74 19.58 38.14
C SER A 67 9.96 20.17 36.98
N VAL A 68 8.67 19.80 36.92
CA VAL A 68 7.58 20.41 36.14
C VAL A 68 7.98 21.79 35.60
N ALA A 69 8.62 21.81 34.43
CA ALA A 69 8.66 23.01 33.63
C ALA A 69 7.23 23.18 33.14
N SER A 70 6.65 24.31 33.50
CA SER A 70 5.35 24.79 33.04
C SER A 70 5.12 24.38 31.59
N GLN A 71 3.93 23.84 31.30
CA GLN A 71 3.41 23.67 29.95
C GLN A 71 3.67 24.96 29.15
N ALA A 72 4.77 24.99 28.40
CA ALA A 72 4.97 25.97 27.35
C ALA A 72 4.08 25.49 26.21
N ASP A 73 2.98 26.23 26.06
CA ASP A 73 2.01 26.09 25.01
C ASP A 73 2.72 25.95 23.64
N SER A 74 2.33 24.98 22.81
CA SER A 74 2.92 24.76 21.48
C SER A 74 2.74 25.96 20.53
N SER A 75 1.90 26.91 20.94
CA SER A 75 1.73 28.24 20.35
C SER A 75 2.95 29.18 20.53
N ALA A 76 3.94 28.81 21.37
CA ALA A 76 5.05 29.70 21.78
C ALA A 76 6.29 29.68 20.87
N LEU A 77 6.47 28.66 20.01
CA LEU A 77 7.54 28.67 19.02
C LEU A 77 7.07 29.41 17.77
N ASN A 78 7.49 30.66 17.63
CA ASN A 78 7.26 31.48 16.44
C ASN A 78 8.11 30.98 15.26
N LEU A 79 7.92 29.73 14.86
CA LEU A 79 8.63 29.04 13.79
C LEU A 79 7.61 28.49 12.78
N SER A 80 7.85 28.70 11.49
CA SER A 80 6.95 28.25 10.43
C SER A 80 6.89 26.71 10.35
N GLU A 81 5.75 26.16 9.93
CA GLU A 81 5.56 24.72 9.75
C GLU A 81 6.64 24.03 8.89
N PRO A 82 7.14 24.60 7.76
CA PRO A 82 8.23 23.99 7.00
C PRO A 82 9.51 23.78 7.80
N TRP A 83 9.85 24.70 8.69
CA TRP A 83 11.02 24.57 9.57
C TRP A 83 10.80 23.53 10.65
N LYS A 84 9.59 23.43 11.23
CA LYS A 84 9.25 22.36 12.17
C LYS A 84 9.38 20.98 11.50
N GLN A 85 8.78 20.83 10.33
CA GLN A 85 8.88 19.61 9.53
C GLN A 85 10.35 19.28 9.19
N TRP A 86 11.12 20.27 8.74
CA TRP A 86 12.54 20.09 8.43
C TRP A 86 13.35 19.63 9.65
N ILE A 87 13.10 20.18 10.84
CA ILE A 87 13.77 19.74 12.08
C ILE A 87 13.38 18.30 12.41
N ILE A 88 12.09 17.96 12.39
CA ILE A 88 11.59 16.59 12.64
C ILE A 88 12.30 15.60 11.71
N GLU A 89 12.24 15.88 10.41
CA GLU A 89 12.85 15.08 9.36
C GLU A 89 14.36 14.85 9.55
N ASN A 90 15.11 15.90 9.88
CA ASN A 90 16.55 15.77 10.06
C ASN A 90 16.94 15.16 11.41
N LYS A 91 16.14 15.38 12.47
CA LYS A 91 16.31 14.68 13.74
C LYS A 91 16.06 13.18 13.60
N LEU A 92 15.04 12.77 12.84
CA LEU A 92 14.79 11.35 12.53
C LEU A 92 15.98 10.74 11.76
N ARG A 93 16.63 11.51 10.89
CA ARG A 93 17.90 11.16 10.22
C ARG A 93 19.14 11.23 11.11
N GLN A 94 18.99 11.54 12.40
CA GLN A 94 20.06 11.66 13.38
C GLN A 94 21.11 12.74 13.03
N VAL A 95 20.71 13.81 12.34
CA VAL A 95 21.58 14.97 12.13
C VAL A 95 21.85 15.64 13.49
N PRO A 96 23.11 15.94 13.85
CA PRO A 96 23.43 16.56 15.13
C PRO A 96 22.72 17.91 15.33
N ASP A 97 22.21 18.15 16.54
CA ASP A 97 21.46 19.36 16.86
C ASP A 97 22.24 20.66 16.57
N SER A 98 23.56 20.64 16.78
CA SER A 98 24.45 21.75 16.44
C SER A 98 24.41 22.13 14.96
N VAL A 99 24.36 21.13 14.07
CA VAL A 99 24.28 21.31 12.61
C VAL A 99 22.92 21.87 12.20
N LEU A 100 21.85 21.42 12.88
CA LEU A 100 20.50 21.95 12.64
C LEU A 100 20.42 23.42 13.03
N VAL A 101 20.90 23.77 14.23
CA VAL A 101 20.93 25.15 14.71
C VAL A 101 21.78 26.03 13.80
N GLU A 102 23.00 25.59 13.44
CA GLU A 102 23.87 26.34 12.53
C GLU A 102 23.21 26.60 11.16
N THR A 103 22.53 25.58 10.61
CA THR A 103 21.83 25.69 9.34
C THR A 103 20.66 26.69 9.44
N MET A 104 19.85 26.60 10.49
CA MET A 104 18.74 27.54 10.72
C MET A 104 19.24 28.98 10.88
N VAL A 105 20.33 29.19 11.62
CA VAL A 105 20.95 30.51 11.81
C VAL A 105 21.49 31.08 10.51
N ARG A 106 22.15 30.25 9.70
CA ARG A 106 22.64 30.65 8.37
C ARG A 106 21.51 31.10 7.45
N GLU A 107 20.34 30.47 7.56
CA GLU A 107 19.13 30.83 6.80
C GLU A 107 18.30 31.97 7.45
N GLY A 108 18.85 32.63 8.48
CA GLY A 108 18.28 33.86 9.06
C GLY A 108 17.34 33.66 10.25
N ILE A 109 17.25 32.45 10.82
CA ILE A 109 16.54 32.22 12.08
C ILE A 109 17.41 32.69 13.25
N ASP A 110 16.83 33.37 14.23
CA ASP A 110 17.54 33.78 15.45
C ASP A 110 18.16 32.55 16.18
N ALA A 111 19.39 32.69 16.68
CA ALA A 111 20.13 31.58 17.27
C ALA A 111 19.48 31.00 18.53
N ALA A 112 18.88 31.85 19.37
CA ALA A 112 18.17 31.41 20.56
C ALA A 112 16.88 30.68 20.17
N LEU A 113 16.13 31.21 19.19
CA LEU A 113 14.95 30.56 18.66
C LEU A 113 15.27 29.21 18.00
N ALA A 114 16.35 29.11 17.22
CA ALA A 114 16.78 27.87 16.57
C ALA A 114 17.14 26.79 17.60
N THR A 115 17.91 27.14 18.63
CA THR A 115 18.27 26.21 19.71
C THR A 115 17.05 25.76 20.49
N GLN A 116 16.13 26.69 20.80
CA GLN A 116 14.88 26.37 21.48
C GLN A 116 14.00 25.42 20.64
N ALA A 117 13.84 25.71 19.35
CA ALA A 117 13.04 24.91 18.42
C ALA A 117 13.55 23.48 18.28
N VAL A 118 14.86 23.32 18.04
CA VAL A 118 15.50 22.01 17.92
C VAL A 118 15.35 21.21 19.20
N SER A 119 15.54 21.83 20.37
CA SER A 119 15.40 21.16 21.66
C SER A 119 13.95 20.76 21.96
N TYR A 120 13.01 21.66 21.68
CA TYR A 120 11.59 21.44 21.95
C TYR A 120 10.99 20.33 21.09
N ILE A 121 11.32 20.28 19.80
CA ILE A 121 10.78 19.27 18.87
C ILE A 121 11.11 17.84 19.35
N ALA A 122 12.26 17.63 20.01
CA ALA A 122 12.59 16.33 20.60
C ALA A 122 11.63 15.90 21.73
N THR A 123 10.95 16.86 22.36
CA THR A 123 9.98 16.63 23.44
C THR A 123 8.54 16.46 22.94
N GLU A 124 8.29 16.75 21.66
CA GLU A 124 6.95 16.63 21.11
C GLU A 124 6.53 15.17 20.94
N LYS A 125 5.27 14.89 21.27
CA LYS A 125 4.69 13.55 21.19
C LYS A 125 4.72 12.98 19.77
N THR A 126 4.54 13.83 18.75
CA THR A 126 4.60 13.44 17.34
C THR A 126 5.99 12.93 16.98
N PHE A 127 7.04 13.68 17.31
CA PHE A 127 8.43 13.27 17.09
C PHE A 127 8.77 11.98 17.85
N GLN A 128 8.33 11.85 19.11
CA GLN A 128 8.54 10.64 19.90
C GLN A 128 7.88 9.41 19.24
N THR A 129 6.64 9.54 18.78
CA THR A 129 5.90 8.45 18.13
C THR A 129 6.53 8.04 16.79
N GLU A 130 6.95 9.02 15.99
CA GLU A 130 7.67 8.77 14.73
C GLU A 130 9.04 8.14 14.97
N SER A 131 9.77 8.61 15.98
CA SER A 131 11.05 8.05 16.40
C SER A 131 10.92 6.60 16.87
N GLU A 132 9.91 6.28 17.67
CA GLU A 132 9.62 4.90 18.10
C GLU A 132 9.35 3.99 16.89
N THR A 133 8.54 4.47 15.93
CA THR A 133 8.23 3.73 14.71
C THR A 133 9.48 3.49 13.88
N LEU A 134 10.31 4.51 13.69
CA LEU A 134 11.58 4.41 12.96
C LEU A 134 12.58 3.48 13.67
N GLN A 135 12.63 3.49 15.01
CA GLN A 135 13.47 2.56 15.76
C GLN A 135 13.03 1.10 15.57
N ARG A 136 11.72 0.83 15.53
CA ARG A 136 11.20 -0.51 15.21
C ARG A 136 11.56 -0.92 13.79
N LEU A 137 11.49 0.00 12.82
CA LEU A 137 11.93 -0.25 11.45
C LEU A 137 13.43 -0.54 11.37
N ARG A 138 14.28 0.27 11.99
CA ARG A 138 15.73 0.04 12.07
C ARG A 138 16.07 -1.30 12.71
N LYS A 139 15.31 -1.71 13.73
CA LYS A 139 15.44 -3.04 14.32
C LYS A 139 15.14 -4.13 13.29
N LEU A 140 14.07 -4.01 12.52
CA LEU A 140 13.76 -4.95 11.44
C LEU A 140 14.87 -4.98 10.37
N GLU A 141 15.32 -3.81 9.91
CA GLU A 141 16.43 -3.68 8.95
C GLU A 141 17.72 -4.33 9.46
N SER A 142 17.99 -4.22 10.77
CA SER A 142 19.16 -4.87 11.38
C SER A 142 19.07 -6.39 11.32
N ILE A 143 17.87 -6.97 11.50
CA ILE A 143 17.66 -8.42 11.38
C ILE A 143 17.88 -8.87 9.93
N LEU A 144 17.36 -8.13 8.94
CA LEU A 144 17.59 -8.42 7.52
C LEU A 144 19.08 -8.32 7.16
N THR A 145 19.78 -7.33 7.72
CA THR A 145 21.22 -7.16 7.55
C THR A 145 21.99 -8.35 8.13
N ILE A 146 21.65 -8.81 9.34
CA ILE A 146 22.25 -10.00 9.96
C ILE A 146 22.01 -11.24 9.11
N GLN A 147 20.77 -11.45 8.62
CA GLN A 147 20.46 -12.57 7.74
C GLN A 147 21.31 -12.56 6.47
N ARG A 148 21.47 -11.40 5.82
CA ARG A 148 22.33 -11.24 4.64
C ARG A 148 23.79 -11.59 4.95
N GLN A 149 24.33 -11.07 6.05
CA GLN A 149 25.71 -11.34 6.47
C GLN A 149 25.94 -12.83 6.76
N LEU A 150 24.98 -13.50 7.42
CA LEU A 150 25.06 -14.93 7.70
C LEU A 150 25.02 -15.76 6.41
N THR A 151 24.14 -15.43 5.46
CA THR A 151 24.07 -16.11 4.15
C THR A 151 25.38 -15.98 3.37
N GLN A 152 26.04 -14.82 3.43
CA GLN A 152 27.33 -14.57 2.76
C GLN A 152 28.50 -15.40 3.32
N LEU A 153 28.35 -16.05 4.48
CA LEU A 153 29.36 -16.98 5.01
C LEU A 153 29.42 -18.29 4.22
N SER A 154 28.35 -18.65 3.51
CA SER A 154 28.33 -19.84 2.66
C SER A 154 29.18 -19.59 1.41
N PRO A 155 30.04 -20.52 0.97
CA PRO A 155 30.78 -20.36 -0.29
C PRO A 155 29.87 -20.37 -1.54
N ASN A 156 28.63 -20.83 -1.40
CA ASN A 156 27.67 -20.96 -2.50
C ASN A 156 26.66 -19.80 -2.56
N PHE A 157 26.81 -18.78 -1.71
CA PHE A 157 25.85 -17.67 -1.57
C PHE A 157 25.60 -16.89 -2.86
N SER A 158 26.52 -16.93 -3.82
CA SER A 158 26.45 -16.23 -5.11
C SER A 158 26.00 -17.14 -6.27
N THR A 159 25.44 -18.31 -5.98
CA THR A 159 25.03 -19.30 -6.99
C THR A 159 23.64 -19.85 -6.70
N ILE A 160 22.90 -20.21 -7.74
CA ILE A 160 21.64 -20.95 -7.61
C ILE A 160 21.93 -22.44 -7.84
N GLU A 161 21.50 -23.28 -6.92
CA GLU A 161 21.63 -24.73 -7.04
C GLU A 161 20.90 -25.24 -8.29
N ARG A 162 21.56 -26.14 -9.02
CA ARG A 162 20.94 -26.96 -10.07
C ARG A 162 20.67 -28.35 -9.52
N ARG A 163 19.41 -28.73 -9.45
CA ARG A 163 18.95 -30.01 -8.89
C ARG A 163 18.29 -30.84 -9.98
N ASP A 164 18.86 -32.00 -10.28
CA ASP A 164 18.29 -32.93 -11.26
C ASP A 164 17.10 -33.69 -10.70
N ARG A 165 15.92 -33.40 -11.28
CA ARG A 165 14.58 -33.83 -10.85
C ARG A 165 14.35 -33.59 -9.35
N ILE A 166 13.09 -33.60 -8.92
CA ILE A 166 12.80 -33.37 -7.50
C ILE A 166 11.49 -34.04 -7.10
N SER A 167 11.44 -34.59 -5.88
CA SER A 167 10.19 -35.05 -5.27
C SER A 167 9.44 -33.88 -4.65
N ARG A 168 8.14 -34.04 -4.43
CA ARG A 168 7.33 -33.08 -3.68
C ARG A 168 7.92 -32.71 -2.32
N GLU A 169 8.36 -33.70 -1.54
CA GLU A 169 8.86 -33.52 -0.17
C GLU A 169 10.17 -32.76 -0.17
N GLU A 170 11.12 -33.15 -1.03
CA GLU A 170 12.40 -32.45 -1.14
C GLU A 170 12.19 -30.99 -1.59
N PHE A 171 11.28 -30.77 -2.55
CA PHE A 171 10.97 -29.42 -3.02
C PHE A 171 10.39 -28.54 -1.90
N LEU A 172 9.42 -29.08 -1.15
CA LEU A 172 8.79 -28.35 -0.05
C LEU A 172 9.78 -28.01 1.06
N GLU A 173 10.52 -29.01 1.54
CA GLU A 173 11.38 -28.87 2.72
C GLU A 173 12.63 -28.03 2.47
N LYS A 174 13.25 -28.15 1.28
CA LYS A 174 14.53 -27.50 1.00
C LYS A 174 14.43 -26.17 0.28
N TYR A 175 13.33 -25.92 -0.47
CA TYR A 175 13.24 -24.77 -1.36
C TYR A 175 12.00 -23.92 -1.10
N TYR A 176 10.80 -24.52 -1.12
CA TYR A 176 9.55 -23.77 -0.98
C TYR A 176 9.39 -23.17 0.43
N ALA A 177 9.53 -23.99 1.48
CA ALA A 177 9.33 -23.55 2.86
C ALA A 177 10.50 -22.70 3.41
N THR A 178 11.69 -22.86 2.83
CA THR A 178 12.92 -22.12 3.21
C THR A 178 13.13 -20.85 2.38
N ASN A 179 12.21 -20.54 1.45
CA ASN A 179 12.31 -19.40 0.54
C ASN A 179 13.64 -19.39 -0.25
N THR A 180 14.08 -20.56 -0.75
CA THR A 180 15.36 -20.73 -1.45
C THR A 180 15.15 -21.02 -2.95
N PRO A 181 15.74 -20.22 -3.87
CA PRO A 181 15.61 -20.44 -5.31
C PRO A 181 16.40 -21.67 -5.75
N VAL A 182 15.90 -22.35 -6.78
CA VAL A 182 16.54 -23.54 -7.37
C VAL A 182 16.25 -23.61 -8.86
N ILE A 183 17.20 -24.15 -9.62
CA ILE A 183 17.00 -24.54 -11.02
C ILE A 183 16.84 -26.05 -11.05
N LEU A 184 15.70 -26.53 -11.55
CA LEU A 184 15.42 -27.94 -11.74
C LEU A 184 15.79 -28.36 -13.15
N THR A 185 16.62 -29.40 -13.28
CA THR A 185 16.96 -30.03 -14.56
C THR A 185 16.18 -31.34 -14.73
N GLY A 186 16.04 -31.81 -15.97
CA GLY A 186 15.43 -33.11 -16.27
C GLY A 186 13.91 -33.19 -16.05
N MET A 187 13.25 -32.11 -15.61
CA MET A 187 11.81 -32.05 -15.38
C MET A 187 11.00 -32.01 -16.69
N MET A 188 11.56 -31.43 -17.74
CA MET A 188 10.91 -31.23 -19.04
C MET A 188 11.23 -32.32 -20.07
N ALA A 189 11.97 -33.36 -19.69
CA ALA A 189 12.47 -34.38 -20.62
C ALA A 189 11.34 -35.09 -21.41
N ASP A 190 10.16 -35.22 -20.80
CA ASP A 190 9.00 -35.90 -21.37
C ASP A 190 8.00 -34.94 -22.05
N TRP A 191 8.33 -33.64 -22.16
CA TRP A 191 7.44 -32.66 -22.81
C TRP A 191 7.54 -32.72 -24.34
N PRO A 192 6.43 -32.96 -25.07
CA PRO A 192 6.42 -32.78 -26.53
C PRO A 192 6.95 -31.40 -26.96
N ALA A 193 6.56 -30.36 -26.25
CA ALA A 193 6.96 -28.96 -26.47
C ALA A 193 8.48 -28.79 -26.48
N PHE A 194 9.21 -29.51 -25.63
CA PHE A 194 10.67 -29.40 -25.60
C PHE A 194 11.32 -29.87 -26.90
N SER A 195 10.69 -30.81 -27.61
CA SER A 195 11.14 -31.29 -28.92
C SER A 195 10.54 -30.53 -30.10
N SER A 196 9.35 -29.96 -29.96
CA SER A 196 8.56 -29.43 -31.08
C SER A 196 8.43 -27.91 -31.12
N TRP A 197 8.43 -27.23 -29.98
CA TRP A 197 8.18 -25.79 -29.94
C TRP A 197 9.38 -25.01 -30.45
N THR A 198 9.21 -24.52 -31.67
CA THR A 198 10.07 -23.57 -32.35
C THR A 198 9.20 -22.41 -32.85
N PRO A 199 9.77 -21.25 -33.17
CA PRO A 199 9.02 -20.18 -33.84
C PRO A 199 8.27 -20.68 -35.08
N ASP A 200 8.92 -21.51 -35.91
CA ASP A 200 8.31 -22.10 -37.11
C ASP A 200 7.13 -23.02 -36.78
N PHE A 201 7.27 -23.88 -35.78
CA PHE A 201 6.17 -24.73 -35.32
C PHE A 201 4.95 -23.91 -34.89
N LEU A 202 5.16 -22.87 -34.07
CA LEU A 202 4.09 -21.99 -33.62
C LEU A 202 3.43 -21.24 -34.79
N LYS A 203 4.24 -20.76 -35.73
CA LYS A 203 3.76 -20.09 -36.95
C LYS A 203 2.92 -21.03 -37.81
N THR A 204 3.37 -22.25 -38.05
CA THR A 204 2.67 -23.21 -38.92
C THR A 204 1.37 -23.71 -38.30
N ASN A 205 1.37 -24.06 -37.02
CA ASN A 205 0.23 -24.73 -36.39
C ASN A 205 -0.77 -23.76 -35.77
N TYR A 206 -0.31 -22.59 -35.31
CA TYR A 206 -1.11 -21.62 -34.56
C TYR A 206 -1.09 -20.22 -35.16
N GLY A 207 -0.48 -20.01 -36.33
CA GLY A 207 -0.24 -18.68 -36.90
C GLY A 207 -1.49 -17.84 -37.21
N GLN A 208 -2.68 -18.44 -37.29
CA GLN A 208 -3.94 -17.73 -37.46
C GLN A 208 -4.54 -17.20 -36.15
N ALA A 209 -4.06 -17.66 -35.00
CA ALA A 209 -4.51 -17.17 -33.71
C ALA A 209 -4.14 -15.70 -33.53
N GLU A 210 -5.06 -14.92 -32.96
CA GLU A 210 -4.81 -13.53 -32.61
C GLU A 210 -4.29 -13.45 -31.18
N VAL A 211 -3.02 -13.05 -31.02
CA VAL A 211 -2.35 -12.98 -29.73
C VAL A 211 -2.24 -11.55 -29.22
N GLN A 212 -2.26 -11.41 -27.90
CA GLN A 212 -1.94 -10.17 -27.21
C GLN A 212 -0.45 -10.11 -26.92
N ILE A 213 0.18 -9.00 -27.29
CA ILE A 213 1.57 -8.66 -26.99
C ILE A 213 1.63 -7.25 -26.40
N GLN A 214 2.73 -6.91 -25.74
CA GLN A 214 3.11 -5.50 -25.59
C GLN A 214 3.87 -5.04 -26.84
N PHE A 215 3.62 -3.81 -27.30
CA PHE A 215 4.29 -3.19 -28.45
C PHE A 215 4.57 -1.70 -28.18
N GLY A 216 5.74 -1.20 -28.58
CA GLY A 216 6.19 0.18 -28.33
C GLY A 216 6.84 0.38 -26.96
N ARG A 217 7.31 -0.70 -26.31
CA ARG A 217 7.87 -0.68 -24.95
C ARG A 217 9.08 0.24 -24.84
N SER A 218 9.85 0.42 -25.91
CA SER A 218 11.08 1.24 -25.88
C SER A 218 10.80 2.74 -25.74
N SER A 219 9.53 3.15 -25.91
CA SER A 219 9.10 4.55 -25.81
C SER A 219 8.76 5.00 -24.38
N ASP A 220 8.66 4.08 -23.43
CA ASP A 220 8.30 4.36 -22.03
C ASP A 220 9.16 3.58 -21.04
N PRO A 221 9.97 4.22 -20.20
CA PRO A 221 10.77 3.51 -19.19
C PRO A 221 9.92 2.77 -18.14
N SER A 222 8.61 3.04 -18.05
CA SER A 222 7.65 2.40 -17.16
C SER A 222 6.75 1.37 -17.87
N TYR A 223 7.19 0.81 -19.00
CA TYR A 223 6.37 -0.07 -19.85
C TYR A 223 5.73 -1.27 -19.11
N GLU A 224 6.37 -1.83 -18.07
CA GLU A 224 5.77 -2.91 -17.27
C GLU A 224 4.65 -2.41 -16.33
N ILE A 225 4.75 -1.18 -15.83
CA ILE A 225 3.72 -0.57 -14.99
C ILE A 225 2.53 -0.14 -15.85
N ASN A 226 2.82 0.44 -17.01
CA ASN A 226 1.84 0.93 -17.97
C ASN A 226 1.38 -0.16 -18.97
N THR A 227 1.55 -1.44 -18.63
CA THR A 227 1.33 -2.60 -19.51
C THR A 227 0.07 -2.49 -20.39
N ASN A 228 -1.07 -2.06 -19.83
CA ASN A 228 -2.33 -1.97 -20.57
C ASN A 228 -2.32 -0.97 -21.74
N GLN A 229 -1.51 0.09 -21.66
CA GLN A 229 -1.38 1.09 -22.74
C GLN A 229 -0.64 0.52 -23.97
N TYR A 230 0.19 -0.49 -23.75
CA TYR A 230 1.04 -1.09 -24.77
C TYR A 230 0.50 -2.42 -25.31
N LYS A 231 -0.65 -2.90 -24.80
CA LYS A 231 -1.30 -4.11 -25.30
C LYS A 231 -1.78 -3.93 -26.73
N ARG A 232 -1.38 -4.85 -27.62
CA ARG A 232 -1.84 -4.93 -29.00
C ARG A 232 -2.17 -6.35 -29.40
N ALA A 233 -3.25 -6.48 -30.15
CA ALA A 233 -3.63 -7.71 -30.83
C ALA A 233 -2.89 -7.83 -32.17
N ILE A 234 -2.35 -9.01 -32.48
CA ILE A 234 -1.68 -9.31 -33.74
C ILE A 234 -1.84 -10.80 -34.08
N LYS A 235 -1.79 -11.18 -35.37
CA LYS A 235 -1.73 -12.60 -35.73
C LYS A 235 -0.42 -13.20 -35.25
N LEU A 236 -0.47 -14.40 -34.69
CA LEU A 236 0.74 -15.10 -34.21
C LEU A 236 1.75 -15.30 -35.34
N SER A 237 1.31 -15.55 -36.57
CA SER A 237 2.22 -15.67 -37.72
C SER A 237 3.00 -14.39 -38.01
N GLU A 238 2.34 -13.23 -37.98
CA GLU A 238 2.96 -11.92 -38.15
C GLU A 238 3.91 -11.61 -36.98
N TYR A 239 3.50 -11.95 -35.75
CA TYR A 239 4.34 -11.78 -34.58
C TYR A 239 5.61 -12.64 -34.63
N VAL A 240 5.50 -13.91 -35.03
CA VAL A 240 6.66 -14.79 -35.21
C VAL A 240 7.63 -14.19 -36.23
N ASP A 241 7.13 -13.66 -37.35
CA ASP A 241 7.98 -13.00 -38.34
C ASP A 241 8.73 -11.81 -37.76
N MET A 242 8.05 -10.97 -36.97
CA MET A 242 8.69 -9.85 -36.28
C MET A 242 9.79 -10.33 -35.33
N VAL A 243 9.51 -11.35 -34.52
CA VAL A 243 10.46 -11.90 -33.53
C VAL A 243 11.69 -12.51 -34.18
N VAL A 244 11.51 -13.28 -35.26
CA VAL A 244 12.61 -14.00 -35.92
C VAL A 244 13.45 -13.07 -36.81
N GLN A 245 12.83 -12.10 -37.47
CA GLN A 245 13.51 -11.22 -38.43
C GLN A 245 14.02 -9.91 -37.80
N GLY A 246 13.45 -9.49 -36.67
CA GLY A 246 13.67 -8.17 -36.10
C GLY A 246 14.96 -7.97 -35.32
N GLY A 247 15.74 -9.03 -35.08
CA GLY A 247 16.99 -8.96 -34.31
C GLY A 247 16.77 -8.69 -32.82
N GLU A 248 17.77 -8.08 -32.16
CA GLU A 248 17.67 -7.70 -30.75
C GLU A 248 16.72 -6.51 -30.55
N SER A 249 15.69 -6.67 -29.73
CA SER A 249 14.68 -5.64 -29.47
C SER A 249 14.01 -5.85 -28.11
N ASN A 250 13.72 -4.76 -27.41
CA ASN A 250 12.82 -4.77 -26.26
C ASN A 250 11.41 -4.24 -26.62
N ASP A 251 11.19 -3.81 -27.86
CA ASP A 251 10.03 -2.98 -28.22
C ASP A 251 8.71 -3.75 -28.25
N TYR A 252 8.77 -5.05 -28.53
CA TYR A 252 7.61 -5.92 -28.56
C TYR A 252 7.88 -7.23 -27.83
N TYR A 253 6.93 -7.64 -26.99
CA TYR A 253 7.09 -8.85 -26.17
C TYR A 253 5.75 -9.45 -25.76
N MET A 254 5.61 -10.77 -25.86
CA MET A 254 4.54 -11.50 -25.22
C MET A 254 4.91 -11.78 -23.76
N VAL A 255 4.33 -10.99 -22.85
CA VAL A 255 4.55 -11.04 -21.39
C VAL A 255 3.43 -11.80 -20.66
N ALA A 256 3.55 -12.04 -19.35
CA ALA A 256 2.46 -12.58 -18.53
C ALA A 256 1.15 -11.77 -18.58
N ASN A 257 0.06 -12.36 -18.06
CA ASN A 257 -1.29 -11.77 -18.03
C ASN A 257 -1.83 -11.37 -19.42
N ASN A 258 -1.38 -12.07 -20.47
CA ASN A 258 -1.80 -11.84 -21.85
C ASN A 258 -3.11 -12.57 -22.23
N GLY A 259 -3.53 -13.58 -21.46
CA GLY A 259 -4.71 -14.39 -21.73
C GLY A 259 -4.60 -15.30 -22.97
N ASN A 260 -3.44 -15.37 -23.62
CA ASN A 260 -3.25 -16.09 -24.89
C ASN A 260 -3.52 -17.58 -24.73
N LEU A 261 -3.04 -18.23 -23.67
CA LEU A 261 -3.31 -19.66 -23.43
C LEU A 261 -4.78 -19.96 -23.11
N GLU A 262 -5.57 -18.97 -22.68
CA GLU A 262 -7.00 -19.16 -22.39
C GLU A 262 -7.85 -19.20 -23.67
N ARG A 263 -7.29 -18.76 -24.79
CA ARG A 263 -7.97 -18.71 -26.08
C ARG A 263 -8.16 -20.09 -26.67
N GLU A 264 -9.33 -20.33 -27.24
CA GLU A 264 -9.70 -21.63 -27.82
C GLU A 264 -8.74 -22.09 -28.92
N ASP A 265 -8.25 -21.15 -29.75
CA ASP A 265 -7.30 -21.39 -30.83
C ASP A 265 -5.89 -21.78 -30.34
N LEU A 266 -5.55 -21.50 -29.08
CA LEU A 266 -4.25 -21.82 -28.48
C LEU A 266 -4.32 -22.90 -27.39
N LYS A 267 -5.51 -23.33 -26.94
CA LYS A 267 -5.67 -24.39 -25.93
C LYS A 267 -4.97 -25.71 -26.30
N GLY A 268 -4.75 -25.97 -27.58
CA GLY A 268 -3.99 -27.13 -28.05
C GLY A 268 -2.57 -27.20 -27.47
N LEU A 269 -1.94 -26.06 -27.18
CA LEU A 269 -0.59 -25.98 -26.61
C LEU A 269 -0.48 -26.65 -25.24
N PHE A 270 -1.56 -26.72 -24.45
CA PHE A 270 -1.56 -27.46 -23.18
C PHE A 270 -1.31 -28.96 -23.33
N LYS A 271 -1.52 -29.52 -24.53
CA LYS A 271 -1.23 -30.94 -24.80
C LYS A 271 0.26 -31.21 -24.97
N ASP A 272 1.06 -30.16 -25.19
CA ASP A 272 2.48 -30.29 -25.51
C ASP A 272 3.36 -30.21 -24.26
N PHE A 273 2.82 -29.92 -23.08
CA PHE A 273 3.61 -29.90 -21.85
C PHE A 273 2.91 -30.63 -20.71
N ILE A 274 3.72 -31.26 -19.86
CA ILE A 274 3.24 -31.98 -18.69
C ILE A 274 3.47 -31.11 -17.48
N MET A 275 2.40 -30.55 -16.93
CA MET A 275 2.48 -29.79 -15.70
C MET A 275 2.94 -30.70 -14.56
N PHE A 276 3.97 -30.31 -13.81
CA PHE A 276 4.60 -31.12 -12.75
C PHE A 276 3.58 -31.42 -11.62
N PRO A 277 2.89 -32.58 -11.61
CA PRO A 277 1.72 -32.76 -10.75
C PRO A 277 2.11 -32.91 -9.27
N GLU A 278 3.38 -33.22 -9.00
CA GLU A 278 3.96 -33.24 -7.67
C GLU A 278 4.09 -31.85 -7.06
N LEU A 279 4.11 -30.79 -7.87
CA LEU A 279 4.41 -29.41 -7.46
C LEU A 279 3.28 -28.42 -7.82
N LEU A 280 2.54 -28.68 -8.89
CA LEU A 280 1.55 -27.79 -9.50
C LEU A 280 0.18 -28.48 -9.64
N ASN A 281 -0.90 -27.71 -9.55
CA ASN A 281 -2.26 -28.19 -9.71
C ASN A 281 -2.70 -28.11 -11.19
N PRO A 282 -2.77 -29.24 -11.91
CA PRO A 282 -3.13 -29.27 -13.33
C PRO A 282 -4.57 -28.84 -13.63
N GLU A 283 -5.45 -28.79 -12.63
CA GLU A 283 -6.84 -28.37 -12.80
C GLU A 283 -7.01 -26.84 -12.69
N SER A 284 -6.00 -26.14 -12.15
CA SER A 284 -6.04 -24.69 -11.90
C SER A 284 -5.09 -23.95 -12.84
N THR A 285 -5.44 -23.88 -14.13
CA THR A 285 -4.59 -23.28 -15.17
C THR A 285 -4.98 -21.86 -15.59
N LYS A 286 -6.24 -21.48 -15.36
CA LYS A 286 -6.79 -20.18 -15.76
C LYS A 286 -6.20 -19.08 -14.87
N GLY A 287 -5.61 -18.05 -15.46
CA GLY A 287 -4.97 -16.95 -14.74
C GLY A 287 -3.71 -17.31 -13.94
N THR A 288 -3.15 -18.52 -14.13
CA THR A 288 -2.01 -19.03 -13.33
C THR A 288 -0.90 -19.63 -14.18
N VAL A 289 -1.13 -19.82 -15.48
CA VAL A 289 -0.15 -20.28 -16.46
C VAL A 289 0.02 -19.22 -17.54
N PHE A 290 1.26 -18.79 -17.76
CA PHE A 290 1.55 -17.68 -18.66
C PHE A 290 2.53 -18.08 -19.76
N PHE A 291 2.21 -17.64 -20.98
CA PHE A 291 3.03 -17.91 -22.16
C PHE A 291 3.90 -16.70 -22.50
N TRP A 292 5.20 -16.95 -22.61
CA TRP A 292 6.21 -15.94 -22.91
C TRP A 292 6.87 -16.26 -24.24
N PHE A 293 6.90 -15.28 -25.14
CA PHE A 293 7.56 -15.41 -26.43
C PHE A 293 8.07 -14.04 -26.88
N GLY A 294 9.34 -13.94 -27.28
CA GLY A 294 9.91 -12.66 -27.71
C GLY A 294 11.30 -12.79 -28.32
N PRO A 295 11.81 -11.69 -28.89
CA PRO A 295 13.16 -11.64 -29.46
C PRO A 295 14.23 -11.62 -28.36
N ALA A 296 15.49 -11.73 -28.81
CA ALA A 296 16.63 -11.35 -27.98
C ALA A 296 16.50 -9.88 -27.56
N GLY A 297 17.06 -9.50 -26.41
CA GLY A 297 17.07 -8.12 -25.92
C GLY A 297 15.85 -7.71 -25.11
N THR A 298 14.83 -8.56 -25.00
CA THR A 298 13.70 -8.32 -24.09
C THR A 298 14.19 -8.24 -22.65
N VAL A 299 13.71 -7.26 -21.89
CA VAL A 299 14.01 -7.06 -20.46
C VAL A 299 12.71 -6.92 -19.69
N THR A 300 12.58 -7.72 -18.63
CA THR A 300 11.67 -7.46 -17.52
C THR A 300 12.51 -6.83 -16.40
N PRO A 301 12.28 -5.55 -16.04
CA PRO A 301 13.09 -4.80 -15.07
C PRO A 301 13.14 -5.46 -13.68
N LEU A 302 14.02 -4.97 -12.82
CA LEU A 302 14.16 -5.47 -11.46
C LEU A 302 12.87 -5.29 -10.65
N HIS A 303 12.28 -6.41 -10.25
CA HIS A 303 11.05 -6.47 -9.45
C HIS A 303 11.05 -7.70 -8.57
N HIS A 304 10.09 -7.83 -7.65
CA HIS A 304 9.78 -9.10 -7.03
C HIS A 304 8.31 -9.46 -7.29
N ASP A 305 7.97 -10.73 -7.14
CA ASP A 305 6.58 -11.16 -7.18
C ASP A 305 5.98 -11.24 -5.77
N PRO A 306 4.67 -10.97 -5.61
CA PRO A 306 3.94 -11.17 -4.36
C PRO A 306 3.56 -12.65 -4.12
N MET A 307 4.04 -13.55 -4.97
CA MET A 307 3.81 -14.99 -4.92
C MET A 307 5.05 -15.74 -5.40
N ASN A 308 5.11 -17.05 -5.17
CA ASN A 308 6.13 -17.90 -5.77
C ASN A 308 5.84 -18.09 -7.26
N LEU A 309 6.91 -18.22 -8.04
CA LEU A 309 6.89 -18.39 -9.48
C LEU A 309 7.74 -19.59 -9.87
N MET A 310 7.28 -20.37 -10.84
CA MET A 310 8.11 -21.33 -11.57
C MET A 310 8.13 -20.95 -13.05
N MET A 311 9.31 -20.92 -13.68
CA MET A 311 9.44 -20.66 -15.12
C MET A 311 10.22 -21.80 -15.79
N ALA A 312 9.57 -22.46 -16.75
CA ALA A 312 10.14 -23.48 -17.63
C ALA A 312 10.63 -22.84 -18.94
N GLN A 313 11.92 -23.01 -19.26
CA GLN A 313 12.52 -22.49 -20.47
C GLN A 313 12.47 -23.54 -21.59
N VAL A 314 11.67 -23.30 -22.63
CA VAL A 314 11.45 -24.29 -23.71
C VAL A 314 12.40 -24.06 -24.87
N TYR A 315 12.58 -22.81 -25.29
CA TYR A 315 13.40 -22.44 -26.44
C TYR A 315 14.23 -21.19 -26.13
N GLY A 316 15.48 -21.15 -26.58
CA GLY A 316 16.41 -20.04 -26.34
C GLY A 316 16.78 -19.85 -24.87
N ARG A 317 17.63 -18.86 -24.59
CA ARG A 317 18.18 -18.62 -23.25
C ARG A 317 17.69 -17.31 -22.66
N LYS A 318 17.54 -17.30 -21.33
CA LYS A 318 17.28 -16.08 -20.55
C LYS A 318 18.34 -15.92 -19.47
N ARG A 319 18.90 -14.72 -19.34
CA ARG A 319 19.74 -14.35 -18.19
C ARG A 319 18.84 -13.88 -17.05
N TRP A 320 19.06 -14.45 -15.89
CA TRP A 320 18.41 -14.08 -14.64
C TRP A 320 19.42 -13.44 -13.71
N ARG A 321 19.04 -12.32 -13.12
CA ARG A 321 19.73 -11.69 -11.99
C ARG A 321 18.80 -11.71 -10.81
N LEU A 322 19.21 -12.31 -9.69
CA LEU A 322 18.40 -12.44 -8.49
C LEU A 322 19.07 -11.74 -7.30
N ILE A 323 18.26 -11.15 -6.43
CA ILE A 323 18.66 -10.48 -5.20
C ILE A 323 17.76 -11.00 -4.07
N SER A 324 18.36 -11.35 -2.93
CA SER A 324 17.63 -11.86 -1.77
C SER A 324 16.62 -10.83 -1.23
N PRO A 325 15.44 -11.25 -0.75
CA PRO A 325 14.48 -10.36 -0.08
C PRO A 325 15.09 -9.63 1.14
N ALA A 326 16.13 -10.16 1.76
CA ALA A 326 16.85 -9.50 2.86
C ALA A 326 17.57 -8.21 2.41
N ALA A 327 17.73 -7.99 1.11
CA ALA A 327 18.30 -6.76 0.55
C ALA A 327 17.23 -5.73 0.15
N THR A 328 15.93 -5.98 0.36
CA THR A 328 14.84 -5.04 0.02
C THR A 328 15.08 -3.58 0.48
N PRO A 329 15.62 -3.30 1.68
CA PRO A 329 15.91 -1.91 2.08
C PRO A 329 16.93 -1.19 1.19
N LEU A 330 17.72 -1.92 0.39
CA LEU A 330 18.81 -1.40 -0.43
C LEU A 330 18.45 -1.28 -1.93
N VAL A 331 17.29 -1.78 -2.35
CA VAL A 331 16.91 -1.85 -3.77
C VAL A 331 15.94 -0.76 -4.21
N TYR A 332 15.72 0.29 -3.41
CA TYR A 332 14.94 1.47 -3.79
C TYR A 332 13.54 1.11 -4.33
N ASN A 333 12.81 0.31 -3.56
CA ASN A 333 11.46 -0.11 -3.87
C ASN A 333 10.42 0.92 -3.40
N ASP A 334 10.15 1.91 -4.23
CA ASP A 334 9.15 2.93 -3.98
C ASP A 334 8.06 2.98 -5.06
N ILE A 335 8.06 2.01 -6.00
CA ILE A 335 7.07 1.86 -7.07
C ILE A 335 6.51 0.45 -7.06
N GLY A 336 5.43 0.22 -6.30
CA GLY A 336 4.78 -1.09 -6.26
C GLY A 336 5.77 -2.20 -5.90
N VAL A 337 5.94 -3.18 -6.79
CA VAL A 337 6.90 -4.29 -6.64
C VAL A 337 8.22 -4.09 -7.41
N PHE A 338 8.39 -2.93 -8.05
CA PHE A 338 9.54 -2.62 -8.90
C PHE A 338 10.60 -1.81 -8.14
N SER A 339 11.85 -1.97 -8.59
CA SER A 339 12.98 -1.14 -8.21
C SER A 339 13.19 -0.04 -9.25
N ARG A 340 13.67 1.14 -8.81
CA ARG A 340 14.16 2.19 -9.73
C ARG A 340 15.56 1.91 -10.30
N VAL A 341 16.23 0.88 -9.81
CA VAL A 341 17.60 0.56 -10.20
C VAL A 341 17.57 -0.26 -11.49
N ASP A 342 18.19 0.28 -12.52
CA ASP A 342 18.45 -0.44 -13.77
C ASP A 342 19.73 -1.27 -13.61
N LEU A 343 19.64 -2.60 -13.66
CA LEU A 343 20.83 -3.45 -13.54
C LEU A 343 21.66 -3.47 -14.82
N GLU A 344 21.13 -3.04 -15.96
CA GLU A 344 21.94 -2.91 -17.18
C GLU A 344 22.89 -1.70 -17.09
N ASN A 345 22.54 -0.68 -16.30
CA ASN A 345 23.32 0.53 -16.11
C ASN A 345 23.11 1.16 -14.72
N ILE A 346 23.74 0.57 -13.69
CA ILE A 346 23.55 0.99 -12.29
C ILE A 346 24.20 2.35 -12.04
N ASP A 347 23.38 3.33 -11.64
CA ASP A 347 23.83 4.64 -11.17
C ASP A 347 24.10 4.60 -9.65
N TYR A 348 25.36 4.36 -9.27
CA TYR A 348 25.79 4.30 -7.87
C TYR A 348 25.89 5.66 -7.17
N GLU A 349 25.82 6.77 -7.91
CA GLU A 349 25.74 8.10 -7.31
C GLU A 349 24.31 8.38 -6.85
N LYS A 350 23.33 8.01 -7.69
CA LYS A 350 21.91 8.12 -7.38
C LYS A 350 21.43 7.05 -6.40
N TYR A 351 21.97 5.83 -6.48
CA TYR A 351 21.58 4.67 -5.67
C TYR A 351 22.75 4.12 -4.83
N PRO A 352 23.33 4.93 -3.91
CA PRO A 352 24.54 4.55 -3.18
C PRO A 352 24.39 3.30 -2.29
N LEU A 353 23.19 3.04 -1.74
CA LEU A 353 22.93 1.84 -0.93
C LEU A 353 23.03 0.55 -1.75
N PHE A 354 22.88 0.64 -3.07
CA PHE A 354 22.93 -0.51 -3.96
C PHE A 354 24.34 -1.11 -4.07
N LYS A 355 25.39 -0.40 -3.64
CA LYS A 355 26.77 -0.91 -3.59
C LYS A 355 26.91 -2.14 -2.69
N ASP A 356 26.04 -2.27 -1.69
CA ASP A 356 26.05 -3.38 -0.72
C ASP A 356 25.11 -4.52 -1.12
N VAL A 357 24.51 -4.47 -2.33
CA VAL A 357 23.60 -5.48 -2.84
C VAL A 357 24.37 -6.57 -3.58
N GLN A 358 24.19 -7.82 -3.14
CA GLN A 358 24.70 -8.99 -3.86
C GLN A 358 23.71 -9.40 -4.96
N ILE A 359 24.19 -9.42 -6.20
CA ILE A 359 23.46 -9.93 -7.35
C ILE A 359 23.93 -11.35 -7.64
N ILE A 360 23.00 -12.29 -7.78
CA ILE A 360 23.23 -13.66 -8.25
C ILE A 360 22.85 -13.72 -9.72
N GLU A 361 23.80 -13.99 -10.61
CA GLU A 361 23.55 -14.06 -12.05
C GLU A 361 23.63 -15.51 -12.55
N THR A 362 22.65 -15.93 -13.34
CA THR A 362 22.63 -17.25 -14.00
C THR A 362 21.97 -17.16 -15.36
N VAL A 363 22.30 -18.08 -16.26
CA VAL A 363 21.57 -18.27 -17.52
C VAL A 363 20.69 -19.50 -17.37
N LEU A 364 19.40 -19.35 -17.70
CA LEU A 364 18.44 -20.44 -17.77
C LEU A 364 18.46 -20.99 -19.20
N GLU A 365 18.87 -22.25 -19.33
CA GLU A 365 19.02 -22.96 -20.59
C GLU A 365 17.73 -23.69 -20.99
N PRO A 366 17.52 -24.03 -22.28
CA PRO A 366 16.40 -24.87 -22.70
C PRO A 366 16.34 -26.19 -21.93
N GLY A 367 15.17 -26.52 -21.39
CA GLY A 367 14.92 -27.72 -20.59
C GLY A 367 15.13 -27.51 -19.08
N GLU A 368 15.59 -26.34 -18.66
CA GLU A 368 15.70 -25.95 -17.25
C GLU A 368 14.43 -25.23 -16.76
N VAL A 369 14.12 -25.43 -15.48
CA VAL A 369 12.99 -24.81 -14.80
C VAL A 369 13.50 -24.06 -13.57
N ILE A 370 13.34 -22.74 -13.50
CA ILE A 370 13.69 -21.97 -12.29
C ILE A 370 12.49 -21.83 -11.37
N PHE A 371 12.69 -22.10 -10.08
CA PHE A 371 11.80 -21.72 -9.00
C PHE A 371 12.30 -20.43 -8.36
N VAL A 372 11.45 -19.40 -8.37
CA VAL A 372 11.70 -18.10 -7.73
C VAL A 372 10.73 -17.96 -6.57
N PRO A 373 11.22 -18.03 -5.32
CA PRO A 373 10.37 -17.90 -4.15
C PRO A 373 9.80 -16.48 -4.03
N VAL A 374 8.63 -16.35 -3.39
CA VAL A 374 7.97 -15.07 -3.12
C VAL A 374 8.94 -14.05 -2.50
N GLY A 375 8.89 -12.81 -2.97
CA GLY A 375 9.73 -11.70 -2.50
C GLY A 375 11.15 -11.67 -3.04
N TRP A 376 11.61 -12.68 -3.79
CA TRP A 376 12.93 -12.62 -4.44
C TRP A 376 12.91 -11.60 -5.57
N TRP A 377 13.80 -10.65 -5.46
CA TRP A 377 14.04 -9.64 -6.48
C TRP A 377 14.71 -10.29 -7.68
N HIS A 378 14.22 -10.00 -8.88
CA HIS A 378 14.78 -10.54 -10.09
C HIS A 378 14.60 -9.62 -11.31
N GLN A 379 15.58 -9.68 -12.21
CA GLN A 379 15.54 -9.11 -13.56
C GLN A 379 15.76 -10.25 -14.56
N VAL A 380 14.99 -10.25 -15.65
CA VAL A 380 15.08 -11.27 -16.69
C VAL A 380 15.39 -10.61 -18.03
N LYS A 381 16.43 -11.09 -18.71
CA LYS A 381 16.80 -10.65 -20.07
C LYS A 381 16.80 -11.82 -21.05
N GLY A 382 16.07 -11.70 -22.16
CA GLY A 382 16.16 -12.65 -23.28
C GLY A 382 17.51 -12.50 -23.99
N LEU A 383 18.31 -13.56 -24.02
CA LEU A 383 19.60 -13.58 -24.73
C LEU A 383 19.45 -14.02 -26.20
N ASP A 384 18.42 -14.82 -26.47
CA ASP A 384 18.05 -15.28 -27.80
C ASP A 384 16.55 -15.02 -28.02
N VAL A 385 16.05 -15.33 -29.22
CA VAL A 385 14.62 -15.61 -29.39
C VAL A 385 14.23 -16.68 -28.37
N SER A 386 13.25 -16.38 -27.50
CA SER A 386 12.96 -17.23 -26.35
C SER A 386 11.48 -17.55 -26.22
N ILE A 387 11.20 -18.81 -25.87
CA ILE A 387 9.85 -19.31 -25.56
C ILE A 387 9.90 -19.93 -24.16
N SER A 388 9.04 -19.47 -23.26
CA SER A 388 8.95 -19.96 -21.88
C SER A 388 7.49 -20.10 -21.43
N LEU A 389 7.28 -20.94 -20.43
CA LEU A 389 6.03 -21.00 -19.68
C LEU A 389 6.31 -20.67 -18.22
N SER A 390 5.44 -19.90 -17.58
CA SER A 390 5.49 -19.72 -16.14
C SER A 390 4.22 -20.16 -15.43
N PHE A 391 4.36 -20.57 -14.18
CA PHE A 391 3.35 -21.24 -13.38
C PHE A 391 3.30 -20.65 -11.97
N THR A 392 2.10 -20.37 -11.48
CA THR A 392 1.84 -19.90 -10.10
C THR A 392 0.82 -20.77 -9.36
N ASN A 393 0.27 -21.79 -10.02
CA ASN A 393 -0.70 -22.75 -9.50
C ASN A 393 -0.04 -23.88 -8.70
N PHE A 394 0.78 -23.55 -7.71
CA PHE A 394 1.36 -24.54 -6.81
C PHE A 394 0.28 -25.32 -6.04
N ILE A 395 0.55 -26.59 -5.74
CA ILE A 395 -0.29 -27.38 -4.81
C ILE A 395 -0.10 -26.95 -3.34
N PHE A 396 0.85 -26.05 -3.10
CA PHE A 396 1.13 -25.44 -1.81
C PHE A 396 0.48 -24.04 -1.73
N PRO A 397 0.24 -23.49 -0.52
CA PRO A 397 -0.26 -22.12 -0.38
C PRO A 397 0.66 -21.14 -1.09
N ASN A 398 0.10 -20.35 -2.02
CA ASN A 398 0.85 -19.39 -2.83
C ASN A 398 0.25 -17.96 -2.81
N THR A 399 -0.58 -17.68 -1.80
CA THR A 399 -1.18 -16.37 -1.58
C THR A 399 -0.56 -15.74 -0.35
N TYR A 400 0.00 -14.55 -0.49
CA TYR A 400 0.69 -13.84 0.59
C TYR A 400 0.30 -12.37 0.60
N SER A 401 0.25 -11.77 1.79
CA SER A 401 0.03 -10.34 1.94
C SER A 401 1.33 -9.57 1.71
N HIS A 402 1.35 -8.67 0.73
CA HIS A 402 2.46 -7.76 0.48
C HIS A 402 2.01 -6.29 0.67
N GLN A 403 2.83 -5.49 1.34
CA GLN A 403 2.58 -4.06 1.55
C GLN A 403 3.53 -3.26 0.65
N ASN A 404 2.98 -2.48 -0.29
CA ASN A 404 3.78 -1.61 -1.15
C ASN A 404 3.78 -0.20 -0.57
N PRO A 405 4.94 0.45 -0.40
CA PRO A 405 4.98 1.78 0.17
C PRO A 405 4.43 2.81 -0.84
N HIS A 406 3.58 3.73 -0.36
CA HIS A 406 3.16 4.92 -1.11
C HIS A 406 4.06 6.09 -0.69
N ILE A 407 5.25 6.17 -1.27
CA ILE A 407 6.22 7.23 -0.95
C ILE A 407 5.96 8.43 -1.87
N THR A 408 5.31 9.47 -1.35
CA THR A 408 5.29 10.78 -2.00
C THR A 408 6.60 11.50 -1.66
N SER A 409 7.48 11.67 -2.64
CA SER A 409 8.74 12.37 -2.41
C SER A 409 8.48 13.88 -2.22
N SER A 410 9.04 14.51 -1.18
CA SER A 410 9.02 15.97 -1.02
C SER A 410 9.81 16.70 -2.12
N THR A 411 10.62 15.98 -2.89
CA THR A 411 11.39 16.49 -4.02
C THR A 411 10.55 16.84 -5.25
N ASP A 412 9.32 16.33 -5.39
CA ASP A 412 8.40 16.70 -6.47
C ASP A 412 7.84 18.14 -6.34
N ILE A 413 8.10 18.81 -5.21
CA ILE A 413 7.77 20.22 -5.01
C ILE A 413 8.85 21.15 -5.61
N SER A 414 10.06 20.65 -5.88
CA SER A 414 11.20 21.47 -6.32
C SER A 414 11.35 21.65 -7.84
N SER A 415 10.59 20.92 -8.65
CA SER A 415 10.61 21.03 -10.13
C SER A 415 9.62 22.08 -10.67
N THR A 416 8.77 22.67 -9.84
CA THR A 416 7.86 23.76 -10.24
C THR A 416 8.50 25.15 -10.22
N GLY A 417 9.75 25.28 -9.73
CA GLY A 417 10.46 26.55 -9.62
C GLY A 417 11.17 27.07 -10.87
N LYS A 418 11.19 26.31 -11.99
CA LYS A 418 11.91 26.71 -13.23
C LYS A 418 11.12 26.59 -14.53
N ALA A 419 9.79 26.51 -14.47
CA ALA A 419 8.91 26.60 -15.65
C ALA A 419 8.25 27.99 -15.82
N ALA A 420 8.79 29.04 -15.18
CA ALA A 420 8.21 30.39 -15.22
C ALA A 420 8.86 31.35 -16.25
N GLN A 421 9.80 30.90 -17.09
CA GLN A 421 10.41 31.73 -18.13
C GLN A 421 10.77 30.93 -19.39
N SER A 422 9.76 30.52 -20.17
CA SER A 422 9.85 30.42 -21.66
C SER A 422 8.61 29.75 -22.23
N SER A 423 7.53 30.52 -22.36
CA SER A 423 6.50 30.24 -23.37
C SER A 423 5.75 31.53 -23.68
N GLN A 424 6.41 32.41 -24.45
CA GLN A 424 5.67 33.32 -25.31
C GLN A 424 4.95 32.46 -26.36
N VAL A 425 3.72 32.06 -26.04
CA VAL A 425 2.74 31.58 -27.02
C VAL A 425 1.53 32.50 -26.90
N SER A 426 1.26 33.17 -28.02
CA SER A 426 0.19 34.10 -28.35
C SER A 426 -0.91 34.36 -27.31
N SER A 427 -1.17 35.65 -27.10
CA SER A 427 -2.21 36.33 -26.32
C SER A 427 -3.67 36.00 -26.72
N GLY A 428 -4.02 34.72 -26.88
CA GLY A 428 -5.35 34.25 -27.26
C GLY A 428 -6.05 33.32 -26.25
N GLN A 429 -5.36 32.88 -25.18
CA GLN A 429 -5.94 31.95 -24.19
C GLN A 429 -6.20 32.56 -22.80
N ALA A 430 -5.74 33.78 -22.54
CA ALA A 430 -5.98 34.48 -21.27
C ALA A 430 -7.43 35.01 -21.11
N THR A 431 -8.24 34.97 -22.18
CA THR A 431 -9.67 35.34 -22.13
C THR A 431 -10.58 34.12 -21.90
N LEU A 432 -10.04 32.89 -21.87
CA LEU A 432 -10.83 31.66 -21.66
C LEU A 432 -10.76 31.10 -20.24
N LEU A 433 -9.82 31.57 -19.41
CA LEU A 433 -9.66 31.10 -18.01
C LEU A 433 -10.34 32.01 -16.96
N ALA A 434 -10.99 33.08 -17.38
CA ALA A 434 -11.78 33.97 -16.50
C ALA A 434 -13.31 33.82 -16.72
N GLN A 435 -13.76 32.76 -17.40
CA GLN A 435 -15.19 32.50 -17.70
C GLN A 435 -15.69 31.08 -17.30
N GLN A 436 -15.02 30.38 -16.38
CA GLN A 436 -15.57 29.16 -15.77
C GLN A 436 -15.59 29.27 -14.24
N SER A 437 -16.38 30.23 -13.76
CA SER A 437 -16.82 30.36 -12.38
C SER A 437 -18.31 30.04 -12.23
N ASN A 438 -18.80 29.06 -12.98
CA ASN A 438 -20.12 28.47 -12.81
C ASN A 438 -19.93 26.96 -12.70
N LEU A 439 -20.32 26.36 -11.58
CA LEU A 439 -20.70 24.95 -11.56
C LEU A 439 -21.78 24.80 -12.64
N VAL A 440 -21.43 24.26 -13.80
CA VAL A 440 -22.44 23.89 -14.79
C VAL A 440 -23.11 22.64 -14.22
N LEU A 441 -24.21 22.85 -13.47
CA LEU A 441 -25.16 21.78 -13.23
C LEU A 441 -25.64 21.35 -14.61
N ASN A 442 -25.36 20.10 -15.01
CA ASN A 442 -25.79 19.56 -16.31
C ASN A 442 -27.32 19.38 -16.42
N HIS A 443 -28.07 19.85 -15.42
CA HIS A 443 -29.52 19.75 -15.24
C HIS A 443 -30.02 20.92 -14.37
N GLY A 444 -31.32 21.23 -14.42
CA GLY A 444 -31.97 22.11 -13.43
C GLY A 444 -31.98 21.52 -12.01
N PRO A 445 -32.77 22.06 -11.05
CA PRO A 445 -32.93 21.45 -9.73
C PRO A 445 -33.25 19.96 -9.86
N LEU A 446 -32.66 19.12 -9.01
CA LEU A 446 -32.91 17.68 -9.10
C LEU A 446 -34.40 17.39 -8.87
N THR A 447 -34.94 16.46 -9.64
CA THR A 447 -36.27 15.89 -9.45
C THR A 447 -36.13 14.39 -9.17
N ASN A 448 -37.15 13.77 -8.57
CA ASN A 448 -37.15 12.31 -8.38
C ASN A 448 -36.96 11.58 -9.71
N GLU A 449 -37.59 12.06 -10.79
CA GLU A 449 -37.47 11.49 -12.13
C GLU A 449 -36.01 11.53 -12.63
N ILE A 450 -35.30 12.65 -12.47
CA ILE A 450 -33.88 12.75 -12.87
C ILE A 450 -33.02 11.78 -12.05
N VAL A 451 -33.25 11.74 -10.73
CA VAL A 451 -32.47 10.90 -9.81
C VAL A 451 -32.70 9.40 -10.08
N GLU A 452 -33.93 9.01 -10.41
CA GLU A 452 -34.30 7.61 -10.69
C GLU A 452 -33.88 7.13 -12.09
N SER A 453 -33.86 8.03 -13.09
CA SER A 453 -33.62 7.66 -14.50
C SER A 453 -32.17 7.81 -14.99
N THR A 454 -31.33 8.56 -14.27
CA THR A 454 -29.96 8.84 -14.72
C THR A 454 -29.02 7.65 -14.56
N ASN A 455 -27.99 7.58 -15.41
CA ASN A 455 -26.87 6.63 -15.31
C ASN A 455 -25.60 7.24 -14.67
N ALA A 456 -25.64 8.52 -14.23
CA ALA A 456 -24.50 9.19 -13.63
C ALA A 456 -24.07 8.54 -12.30
N SER A 457 -22.79 8.56 -11.95
CA SER A 457 -22.30 8.02 -10.67
C SER A 457 -22.35 9.04 -9.53
N TYR A 458 -22.54 10.33 -9.85
CA TYR A 458 -22.80 11.37 -8.88
C TYR A 458 -23.74 12.44 -9.46
N LEU A 459 -24.40 13.19 -8.58
CA LEU A 459 -25.26 14.34 -8.90
C LEU A 459 -25.04 15.45 -7.87
N VAL A 460 -25.17 16.71 -8.29
CA VAL A 460 -25.12 17.88 -7.41
C VAL A 460 -26.47 18.60 -7.53
N ASP A 461 -27.18 18.79 -6.44
CA ASP A 461 -28.48 19.48 -6.44
C ASP A 461 -28.30 21.02 -6.54
N GLU A 462 -29.42 21.75 -6.53
CA GLU A 462 -29.42 23.20 -6.44
C GLU A 462 -28.57 23.70 -5.25
N ILE A 463 -27.79 24.75 -5.50
CA ILE A 463 -26.80 25.29 -4.57
C ILE A 463 -27.35 26.54 -3.88
N PHE A 464 -27.37 26.50 -2.56
CA PHE A 464 -27.74 27.57 -1.65
C PHE A 464 -26.50 27.96 -0.83
N ALA A 465 -25.92 29.13 -1.13
CA ALA A 465 -24.69 29.59 -0.47
C ALA A 465 -24.87 29.70 1.06
N GLY A 466 -23.90 29.21 1.82
CA GLY A 466 -23.93 29.26 3.29
C GLY A 466 -24.89 28.27 3.96
N GLU A 467 -25.63 27.47 3.19
CA GLU A 467 -26.51 26.42 3.74
C GLU A 467 -25.75 25.10 3.96
N PRO A 468 -26.21 24.21 4.86
CA PRO A 468 -25.56 22.92 5.08
C PRO A 468 -25.51 22.07 3.81
N LEU A 469 -24.44 21.32 3.65
CA LEU A 469 -24.25 20.34 2.58
C LEU A 469 -24.36 18.92 3.13
N ILE A 470 -25.22 18.12 2.52
CA ILE A 470 -25.30 16.68 2.75
C ILE A 470 -24.76 15.93 1.53
N ILE A 471 -23.70 15.15 1.73
CA ILE A 471 -23.20 14.21 0.73
C ILE A 471 -23.71 12.81 1.09
N SER A 472 -24.53 12.23 0.22
CA SER A 472 -25.18 10.93 0.42
C SER A 472 -24.51 9.85 -0.42
N PHE A 473 -24.19 8.72 0.20
CA PHE A 473 -23.59 7.57 -0.46
C PHE A 473 -24.59 6.41 -0.54
N GLY A 474 -24.83 5.92 -1.76
CA GLY A 474 -25.75 4.83 -2.07
C GLY A 474 -25.30 3.45 -1.58
N PHE A 475 -26.29 2.58 -1.35
CA PHE A 475 -26.16 1.16 -1.05
C PHE A 475 -25.83 0.32 -2.30
N VAL A 476 -25.50 -0.95 -2.09
CA VAL A 476 -25.18 -1.93 -3.14
C VAL A 476 -26.41 -2.33 -3.96
N SER A 477 -26.23 -2.67 -5.23
CA SER A 477 -27.30 -3.27 -6.06
C SER A 477 -26.73 -4.34 -6.97
N TRP A 478 -27.29 -5.56 -6.90
CA TRP A 478 -26.82 -6.72 -7.67
C TRP A 478 -27.63 -6.97 -8.94
N ASP A 479 -28.92 -6.59 -8.94
CA ASP A 479 -29.87 -6.86 -10.03
C ASP A 479 -30.15 -5.62 -10.90
N GLY A 480 -29.36 -4.55 -10.74
CA GLY A 480 -29.56 -3.30 -11.47
C GLY A 480 -28.64 -2.18 -11.00
N LEU A 481 -28.84 -1.00 -11.56
CA LEU A 481 -28.06 0.21 -11.24
C LEU A 481 -28.25 0.59 -9.76
N PRO A 482 -27.18 0.75 -8.96
CA PRO A 482 -27.26 1.23 -7.58
C PRO A 482 -28.05 2.53 -7.49
N GLN A 483 -28.91 2.68 -6.49
CA GLN A 483 -29.76 3.86 -6.35
C GLN A 483 -29.05 4.98 -5.57
N PHE A 484 -29.47 6.22 -5.80
CA PHE A 484 -29.05 7.33 -4.95
C PHE A 484 -29.87 7.36 -3.66
N ASP A 485 -29.29 6.82 -2.59
CA ASP A 485 -29.95 6.79 -1.29
C ASP A 485 -30.13 8.19 -0.69
N PHE A 486 -31.10 8.30 0.22
CA PHE A 486 -31.40 9.49 1.02
C PHE A 486 -31.87 10.75 0.26
N TYR A 487 -31.90 10.80 -1.08
CA TYR A 487 -32.36 12.00 -1.81
C TYR A 487 -33.77 12.47 -1.38
N GLY A 488 -34.77 11.59 -1.46
CA GLY A 488 -36.13 11.93 -1.05
C GLY A 488 -36.26 12.31 0.45
N ARG A 489 -35.38 11.75 1.30
CA ARG A 489 -35.35 12.02 2.75
C ARG A 489 -34.72 13.37 3.06
N THR A 490 -33.60 13.69 2.44
CA THR A 490 -32.94 14.99 2.60
C THR A 490 -33.78 16.12 2.02
N LYS A 491 -34.59 15.88 0.97
CA LYS A 491 -35.61 16.83 0.49
C LYS A 491 -36.70 17.07 1.53
N LYS A 492 -37.26 16.01 2.10
CA LYS A 492 -38.27 16.12 3.17
C LYS A 492 -37.70 16.78 4.43
N LEU A 493 -36.44 16.51 4.77
CA LEU A 493 -35.74 17.13 5.88
C LEU A 493 -35.64 18.66 5.73
N ALA A 494 -35.27 19.15 4.53
CA ALA A 494 -35.23 20.59 4.26
C ALA A 494 -36.60 21.26 4.43
N GLN A 495 -37.68 20.57 4.04
CA GLN A 495 -39.05 21.05 4.27
C GLN A 495 -39.41 21.11 5.75
N LEU A 496 -39.07 20.06 6.52
CA LEU A 496 -39.36 19.99 7.96
C LEU A 496 -38.54 21.00 8.78
N ALA A 497 -37.28 21.22 8.39
CA ALA A 497 -36.41 22.20 9.02
C ALA A 497 -36.72 23.65 8.58
N ALA A 498 -37.61 23.82 7.58
CA ALA A 498 -37.87 25.10 6.91
C ALA A 498 -36.57 25.83 6.48
N LYS A 499 -35.58 25.06 6.02
CA LYS A 499 -34.23 25.54 5.70
C LYS A 499 -33.69 24.82 4.45
N PRO A 500 -33.09 25.53 3.48
CA PRO A 500 -32.49 24.88 2.32
C PRO A 500 -31.30 24.00 2.72
N ILE A 501 -31.03 22.97 1.91
CA ILE A 501 -29.92 22.04 2.13
C ILE A 501 -29.30 21.74 0.76
N ASN A 502 -27.99 21.95 0.65
CA ASN A 502 -27.18 21.54 -0.50
C ASN A 502 -27.04 20.01 -0.51
N ARG A 503 -27.07 19.37 -1.68
CA ARG A 503 -26.93 17.90 -1.78
C ARG A 503 -25.92 17.50 -2.84
N ILE A 504 -25.07 16.56 -2.49
CA ILE A 504 -24.31 15.76 -3.45
C ILE A 504 -24.73 14.31 -3.25
N LEU A 505 -25.15 13.65 -4.33
CA LEU A 505 -25.52 12.23 -4.29
C LEU A 505 -24.42 11.46 -5.00
N VAL A 506 -23.92 10.38 -4.39
CA VAL A 506 -22.82 9.57 -4.90
C VAL A 506 -23.21 8.10 -4.82
N ARG A 507 -22.90 7.32 -5.86
CA ARG A 507 -23.08 5.87 -5.86
C ARG A 507 -21.90 5.18 -6.53
N ASP A 508 -21.56 4.00 -6.03
CA ASP A 508 -20.52 3.16 -6.63
C ASP A 508 -21.16 2.17 -7.61
N LEU A 509 -21.01 2.44 -8.92
CA LEU A 509 -21.53 1.58 -9.98
C LEU A 509 -20.83 0.21 -10.06
N SER A 510 -19.66 0.07 -9.43
CA SER A 510 -18.86 -1.15 -9.47
C SER A 510 -19.05 -2.04 -8.24
N ASN A 511 -19.90 -1.64 -7.28
CA ASN A 511 -20.08 -2.33 -6.00
C ASN A 511 -18.75 -2.68 -5.29
N SER A 512 -17.74 -1.83 -5.47
CA SER A 512 -16.37 -2.03 -4.97
C SER A 512 -16.12 -1.20 -3.71
N TRP A 513 -17.16 -0.99 -2.90
CA TRP A 513 -17.11 -0.24 -1.64
C TRP A 513 -16.43 1.12 -1.75
N TYR A 514 -16.66 1.79 -2.89
CA TYR A 514 -16.10 3.09 -3.26
C TYR A 514 -14.57 3.12 -3.37
N GLN A 515 -13.90 1.96 -3.36
CA GLN A 515 -12.44 1.87 -3.39
C GLN A 515 -11.86 2.10 -4.80
N ARG A 516 -12.64 1.90 -5.86
CA ARG A 516 -12.20 1.99 -7.27
C ARG A 516 -12.53 3.32 -7.96
N GLY A 517 -12.65 4.38 -7.17
CA GLY A 517 -13.09 5.69 -7.66
C GLY A 517 -14.57 5.72 -8.02
N ILE A 518 -15.00 6.86 -8.55
CA ILE A 518 -16.38 7.15 -8.94
C ILE A 518 -16.33 7.87 -10.29
N PRO A 519 -16.87 7.27 -11.37
CA PRO A 519 -16.87 7.90 -12.69
C PRO A 519 -17.42 9.34 -12.63
N GLY A 520 -16.63 10.28 -13.14
CA GLY A 520 -16.91 11.71 -13.11
C GLY A 520 -16.42 12.47 -11.86
N LEU A 521 -16.02 11.78 -10.80
CA LEU A 521 -15.30 12.36 -9.66
C LEU A 521 -13.83 11.90 -9.58
N GLY A 522 -13.48 10.75 -10.15
CA GLY A 522 -12.10 10.26 -10.14
C GLY A 522 -12.01 8.74 -10.30
N HIS A 523 -10.83 8.24 -10.61
CA HIS A 523 -10.55 6.80 -10.77
C HIS A 523 -9.97 6.16 -9.50
N THR A 524 -9.63 6.97 -8.49
CA THR A 524 -9.08 6.53 -7.21
C THR A 524 -9.81 7.23 -6.07
N VAL A 525 -9.71 6.70 -4.83
CA VAL A 525 -10.32 7.35 -3.66
C VAL A 525 -9.80 8.77 -3.48
N ASN A 526 -8.48 8.99 -3.66
CA ASN A 526 -7.88 10.31 -3.50
C ASN A 526 -8.36 11.31 -4.57
N GLU A 527 -8.48 10.90 -5.82
CA GLU A 527 -9.05 11.76 -6.88
C GLU A 527 -10.51 12.12 -6.57
N VAL A 528 -11.30 11.17 -6.08
CA VAL A 528 -12.68 11.45 -5.65
C VAL A 528 -12.70 12.42 -4.47
N VAL A 529 -11.79 12.27 -3.51
CA VAL A 529 -11.60 13.23 -2.40
C VAL A 529 -11.29 14.62 -2.95
N ASP A 530 -10.36 14.76 -3.89
CA ASP A 530 -9.98 16.05 -4.45
C ASP A 530 -11.12 16.71 -5.21
N SER A 531 -11.86 15.95 -6.01
CA SER A 531 -13.05 16.46 -6.71
C SER A 531 -14.16 16.87 -5.75
N LEU A 532 -14.42 16.07 -4.70
CA LEU A 532 -15.39 16.44 -3.67
C LEU A 532 -14.94 17.67 -2.86
N LYS A 533 -13.64 17.82 -2.57
CA LYS A 533 -13.09 19.05 -1.94
C LYS A 533 -13.36 20.27 -2.82
N GLN A 534 -13.13 20.18 -4.12
CA GLN A 534 -13.41 21.28 -5.06
C GLN A 534 -14.89 21.65 -5.06
N LEU A 535 -15.78 20.65 -5.10
CA LEU A 535 -17.22 20.88 -5.01
C LEU A 535 -17.62 21.53 -3.68
N ILE A 536 -17.07 21.08 -2.55
CA ILE A 536 -17.30 21.67 -1.23
C ILE A 536 -16.86 23.14 -1.20
N VAL A 537 -15.66 23.45 -1.72
CA VAL A 537 -15.14 24.82 -1.80
C VAL A 537 -16.07 25.71 -2.65
N GLN A 538 -16.57 25.19 -3.77
CA GLN A 538 -17.45 25.94 -4.66
C GLN A 538 -18.85 26.15 -4.07
N ILE A 539 -19.39 25.17 -3.34
CA ILE A 539 -20.69 25.28 -2.65
C ILE A 539 -20.59 26.23 -1.45
N ALA A 540 -19.42 26.29 -0.81
CA ALA A 540 -19.15 27.06 0.41
C ALA A 540 -20.24 26.85 1.50
N PRO A 541 -20.46 25.60 1.95
CA PRO A 541 -21.51 25.29 2.91
C PRO A 541 -21.13 25.75 4.32
N SER A 542 -22.14 25.98 5.17
CA SER A 542 -21.91 26.25 6.61
C SER A 542 -21.53 25.02 7.42
N LYS A 543 -21.85 23.83 6.91
CA LYS A 543 -21.57 22.53 7.53
C LYS A 543 -21.54 21.45 6.45
N VAL A 544 -20.59 20.52 6.51
CA VAL A 544 -20.51 19.34 5.64
C VAL A 544 -20.91 18.10 6.44
N ILE A 545 -21.93 17.41 5.94
CA ILE A 545 -22.51 16.22 6.57
C ILE A 545 -22.42 15.06 5.58
N MET A 546 -21.87 13.92 6.02
CA MET A 546 -21.85 12.69 5.23
C MET A 546 -22.93 11.74 5.72
N ILE A 547 -23.64 11.07 4.81
CA ILE A 547 -24.68 10.10 5.16
C ILE A 547 -24.65 8.85 4.28
N GLY A 548 -24.88 7.69 4.87
CA GLY A 548 -25.02 6.45 4.11
C GLY A 548 -25.46 5.24 4.94
N GLN A 549 -25.84 4.16 4.26
CA GLN A 549 -26.20 2.88 4.88
C GLN A 549 -25.34 1.73 4.33
N SER A 550 -24.91 0.81 5.19
CA SER A 550 -24.04 -0.33 4.86
C SER A 550 -22.84 0.06 4.00
N MET A 551 -22.78 -0.30 2.71
CA MET A 551 -21.72 0.12 1.78
C MET A 551 -21.60 1.64 1.68
N GLY A 552 -22.73 2.35 1.60
CA GLY A 552 -22.75 3.81 1.66
C GLY A 552 -22.35 4.34 3.05
N GLY A 553 -22.65 3.60 4.11
CA GLY A 553 -22.23 3.94 5.48
C GLY A 553 -20.72 3.87 5.66
N TYR A 554 -20.10 2.83 5.10
CA TYR A 554 -18.65 2.70 4.99
C TYR A 554 -18.04 3.91 4.26
N ALA A 555 -18.59 4.25 3.09
CA ALA A 555 -18.12 5.38 2.31
C ALA A 555 -18.29 6.72 3.03
N ALA A 556 -19.41 6.93 3.74
CA ALA A 556 -19.66 8.14 4.51
C ALA A 556 -18.60 8.36 5.62
N ILE A 557 -18.16 7.28 6.30
CA ILE A 557 -17.07 7.38 7.28
C ILE A 557 -15.74 7.66 6.59
N MET A 558 -15.40 6.89 5.56
CA MET A 558 -14.14 7.02 4.84
C MET A 558 -13.97 8.42 4.24
N PHE A 559 -14.89 8.85 3.38
CA PHE A 559 -14.82 10.16 2.74
C PHE A 559 -15.06 11.28 3.75
N GLY A 560 -15.90 11.09 4.75
CA GLY A 560 -16.10 12.08 5.81
C GLY A 560 -14.82 12.39 6.56
N GLN A 561 -14.03 11.37 6.88
CA GLN A 561 -12.73 11.53 7.50
C GLN A 561 -11.72 12.21 6.57
N LEU A 562 -11.63 11.77 5.31
CA LEU A 562 -10.67 12.29 4.33
C LEU A 562 -10.97 13.73 3.85
N LEU A 563 -12.24 14.14 3.91
CA LEU A 563 -12.71 15.47 3.52
C LEU A 563 -12.77 16.46 4.68
N GLY A 564 -12.61 15.99 5.92
CA GLY A 564 -12.76 16.83 7.11
C GLY A 564 -14.21 17.25 7.35
N ALA A 565 -15.18 16.34 7.19
CA ALA A 565 -16.60 16.63 7.40
C ALA A 565 -16.90 17.03 8.86
N ASP A 566 -17.91 17.86 9.10
CA ASP A 566 -18.31 18.21 10.46
C ASP A 566 -19.04 17.07 11.16
N GLN A 567 -19.84 16.31 10.40
CA GLN A 567 -20.68 15.24 10.93
C GLN A 567 -20.80 14.08 9.95
N ILE A 568 -20.83 12.86 10.47
CA ILE A 568 -20.99 11.63 9.72
C ILE A 568 -22.15 10.84 10.31
N ILE A 569 -23.13 10.45 9.49
CA ILE A 569 -24.33 9.73 9.91
C ILE A 569 -24.40 8.40 9.16
N THR A 570 -24.36 7.29 9.87
CA THR A 570 -24.35 5.96 9.25
C THR A 570 -25.37 5.00 9.83
N PHE A 571 -25.82 4.09 8.98
CA PHE A 571 -26.77 3.04 9.33
C PHE A 571 -26.18 1.68 8.98
N GLY A 572 -25.84 0.89 10.01
CA GLY A 572 -25.22 -0.43 9.88
C GLY A 572 -23.97 -0.48 8.99
N PRO A 573 -22.96 0.40 9.18
CA PRO A 573 -21.77 0.40 8.33
C PRO A 573 -20.90 -0.84 8.59
N LEU A 574 -20.16 -1.28 7.58
CA LEU A 574 -18.93 -2.04 7.83
C LEU A 574 -17.86 -1.11 8.39
N SER A 575 -16.98 -1.65 9.22
CA SER A 575 -15.81 -0.92 9.73
C SER A 575 -14.50 -1.34 9.06
N CYS A 576 -14.50 -2.45 8.31
CA CYS A 576 -13.33 -2.89 7.55
C CYS A 576 -13.67 -3.65 6.25
N LEU A 577 -12.71 -3.69 5.33
CA LEU A 577 -12.77 -4.43 4.06
C LEU A 577 -11.63 -5.44 3.86
N ASP A 578 -10.78 -5.62 4.87
CA ASP A 578 -9.74 -6.65 4.86
C ASP A 578 -10.37 -8.03 5.08
N SER A 579 -10.13 -8.98 4.16
CA SER A 579 -10.76 -10.30 4.18
C SER A 579 -10.34 -11.11 5.42
N ALA A 580 -9.06 -11.02 5.82
CA ALA A 580 -8.54 -11.71 6.99
C ALA A 580 -9.16 -11.18 8.28
N GLN A 581 -9.32 -9.87 8.39
CA GLN A 581 -9.98 -9.25 9.53
C GLN A 581 -11.48 -9.59 9.58
N ALA A 582 -12.17 -9.63 8.44
CA ALA A 582 -13.56 -10.05 8.36
C ALA A 582 -13.73 -11.52 8.80
N ILE A 583 -12.86 -12.43 8.35
CA ILE A 583 -12.82 -13.83 8.79
C ILE A 583 -12.59 -13.92 10.30
N ALA A 584 -11.63 -13.17 10.84
CA ALA A 584 -11.35 -13.14 12.28
C ALA A 584 -12.53 -12.63 13.11
N MET A 585 -13.34 -11.72 12.55
CA MET A 585 -14.59 -11.22 13.13
C MET A 585 -15.77 -12.18 12.94
N GLY A 586 -15.64 -13.22 12.11
CA GLY A 586 -16.73 -14.10 11.71
C GLY A 586 -17.73 -13.45 10.76
N ASP A 587 -17.38 -12.35 10.10
CA ASP A 587 -18.22 -11.73 9.06
C ASP A 587 -17.82 -12.25 7.67
N THR A 588 -18.65 -13.13 7.11
CA THR A 588 -18.45 -13.67 5.75
C THR A 588 -19.39 -13.07 4.72
N ARG A 589 -20.25 -12.11 5.10
CA ARG A 589 -21.34 -11.59 4.25
C ARG A 589 -20.84 -11.00 2.94
N TRP A 590 -19.67 -10.38 2.98
CA TRP A 590 -19.06 -9.66 1.86
C TRP A 590 -17.68 -10.19 1.50
N LEU A 591 -17.32 -11.39 1.97
CA LEU A 591 -15.98 -11.95 1.80
C LEU A 591 -15.58 -11.99 0.33
N SER A 592 -16.47 -12.44 -0.57
CA SER A 592 -16.20 -12.44 -2.00
C SER A 592 -15.96 -11.05 -2.60
N SER A 593 -16.60 -10.01 -2.04
CA SER A 593 -16.34 -8.61 -2.47
C SER A 593 -15.00 -8.10 -1.93
N MET A 594 -14.64 -8.47 -0.70
CA MET A 594 -13.35 -8.14 -0.08
C MET A 594 -12.20 -8.85 -0.81
N GLU A 595 -12.34 -10.14 -1.10
CA GLU A 595 -11.39 -10.92 -1.91
C GLU A 595 -11.28 -10.37 -3.33
N ALA A 596 -12.39 -9.90 -3.94
CA ALA A 596 -12.36 -9.24 -5.24
C ALA A 596 -11.58 -7.90 -5.21
N LEU A 597 -11.63 -7.18 -4.08
CA LEU A 597 -10.81 -6.00 -3.84
C LEU A 597 -9.34 -6.36 -3.58
N GLU A 598 -9.03 -7.52 -3.04
CA GLU A 598 -7.64 -7.96 -2.82
C GLU A 598 -6.98 -8.49 -4.09
N THR A 599 -7.73 -9.24 -4.90
CA THR A 599 -7.27 -9.84 -6.16
C THR A 599 -7.05 -8.81 -7.27
N ASN A 600 -7.82 -7.73 -7.27
CA ASN A 600 -7.57 -6.57 -8.14
C ASN A 600 -7.58 -5.29 -7.29
N PRO A 601 -6.44 -4.96 -6.66
CA PRO A 601 -6.40 -3.95 -5.63
C PRO A 601 -6.53 -2.52 -6.15
N PRO A 602 -7.32 -1.67 -5.45
CA PRO A 602 -7.33 -0.25 -5.74
C PRO A 602 -5.94 0.35 -5.47
N SER A 603 -5.61 1.44 -6.16
CA SER A 603 -4.32 2.12 -6.04
C SER A 603 -4.04 2.64 -4.63
N VAL A 604 -5.08 2.89 -3.84
CA VAL A 604 -5.03 3.28 -2.43
C VAL A 604 -6.08 2.49 -1.67
N ARG A 605 -5.74 2.00 -0.47
CA ARG A 605 -6.63 1.18 0.35
C ARG A 605 -6.94 1.89 1.66
N TYR A 606 -8.22 2.13 1.92
CA TYR A 606 -8.69 2.65 3.19
C TYR A 606 -9.55 1.62 3.89
N PHE A 607 -8.99 0.43 4.12
CA PHE A 607 -9.74 -0.77 4.51
C PHE A 607 -10.09 -0.85 6.00
N ASP A 608 -9.49 -0.07 6.89
CA ASP A 608 -9.80 -0.09 8.33
C ASP A 608 -10.18 1.31 8.81
N LEU A 609 -11.49 1.55 8.92
CA LEU A 609 -12.03 2.87 9.21
C LEU A 609 -11.70 3.37 10.63
N PRO A 610 -11.78 2.55 11.71
CA PRO A 610 -11.28 2.95 13.02
C PRO A 610 -9.85 3.49 13.00
N THR A 611 -8.92 2.81 12.32
CA THR A 611 -7.53 3.25 12.20
C THR A 611 -7.42 4.55 11.39
N LEU A 612 -8.17 4.67 10.30
CA LEU A 612 -8.25 5.92 9.51
C LEU A 612 -8.75 7.10 10.37
N CYS A 613 -9.77 6.88 11.21
CA CYS A 613 -10.31 7.92 12.09
C CYS A 613 -9.34 8.30 13.23
N GLN A 614 -8.56 7.36 13.75
CA GLN A 614 -7.58 7.62 14.83
C GLN A 614 -6.35 8.40 14.36
N THR A 615 -5.97 8.23 13.09
CA THR A 615 -4.74 8.82 12.53
C THR A 615 -4.97 10.20 11.91
N SER A 616 -6.23 10.63 11.80
CA SER A 616 -6.58 11.92 11.21
C SER A 616 -6.60 13.04 12.24
N PRO A 617 -6.10 14.25 11.90
CA PRO A 617 -6.15 15.41 12.80
C PRO A 617 -7.56 15.99 12.98
N HIS A 618 -8.53 15.59 12.16
CA HIS A 618 -9.91 16.06 12.23
C HIS A 618 -10.82 15.04 12.93
N THR A 619 -11.69 15.51 13.82
CA THR A 619 -12.56 14.62 14.62
C THR A 619 -14.05 14.91 14.36
N PRO A 620 -14.64 14.39 13.27
CA PRO A 620 -16.07 14.59 12.96
C PRO A 620 -16.97 14.06 14.09
N ASP A 621 -18.19 14.59 14.23
CA ASP A 621 -19.26 13.94 15.03
C ASP A 621 -19.76 12.70 14.28
N ILE A 622 -19.29 11.51 14.67
CA ILE A 622 -19.67 10.25 14.02
C ILE A 622 -20.85 9.62 14.74
N ARG A 623 -22.00 9.52 14.05
CA ARG A 623 -23.21 8.85 14.55
C ARG A 623 -23.47 7.55 13.81
N ILE A 624 -23.47 6.45 14.55
CA ILE A 624 -23.66 5.10 14.02
C ILE A 624 -24.95 4.52 14.59
N PHE A 625 -25.88 4.17 13.71
CA PHE A 625 -27.16 3.56 14.05
C PHE A 625 -27.20 2.11 13.57
N TYR A 626 -27.66 1.18 14.41
CA TYR A 626 -27.81 -0.24 14.03
C TYR A 626 -28.98 -0.91 14.76
N GLY A 627 -29.48 -2.03 14.22
CA GLY A 627 -30.55 -2.82 14.83
C GLY A 627 -30.03 -3.92 15.76
N LYS A 628 -30.81 -4.30 16.78
CA LYS A 628 -30.49 -5.38 17.73
C LYS A 628 -31.33 -6.64 17.57
N LYS A 629 -32.50 -6.55 16.94
CA LYS A 629 -33.43 -7.66 16.80
C LYS A 629 -33.01 -8.54 15.63
N PRO A 630 -32.69 -9.83 15.84
CA PRO A 630 -32.38 -10.73 14.74
C PRO A 630 -33.48 -10.70 13.68
N ASP A 631 -33.10 -10.45 12.43
CA ASP A 631 -34.02 -10.53 11.31
C ASP A 631 -34.31 -12.02 11.05
N PRO A 632 -35.57 -12.47 10.93
CA PRO A 632 -35.89 -13.86 10.60
C PRO A 632 -35.21 -14.35 9.33
N GLU A 633 -34.96 -13.47 8.36
CA GLU A 633 -34.31 -13.81 7.09
C GLU A 633 -32.78 -13.82 7.22
N THR A 634 -32.20 -13.07 8.16
CA THR A 634 -30.74 -12.97 8.35
C THR A 634 -30.32 -12.87 9.83
N PRO A 635 -30.55 -13.89 10.67
CA PRO A 635 -30.47 -13.76 12.14
C PRO A 635 -29.10 -13.35 12.70
N GLY A 636 -28.00 -13.68 12.01
CA GLY A 636 -26.63 -13.39 12.46
C GLY A 636 -26.13 -11.96 12.16
N THR A 637 -26.81 -11.21 11.29
CA THR A 637 -26.34 -9.91 10.78
C THR A 637 -26.29 -8.83 11.85
N VAL A 638 -27.27 -8.79 12.77
CA VAL A 638 -27.35 -7.76 13.82
C VAL A 638 -26.18 -7.81 14.81
N ASN A 639 -25.65 -9.01 15.08
CA ASN A 639 -24.46 -9.16 15.92
C ASN A 639 -23.21 -8.62 15.21
N LEU A 640 -23.13 -8.80 13.89
CA LEU A 640 -22.05 -8.28 13.07
C LEU A 640 -22.13 -6.75 12.96
N ASP A 641 -23.33 -6.18 12.80
CA ASP A 641 -23.50 -4.72 12.79
C ASP A 641 -23.09 -4.09 14.12
N ASN A 642 -23.47 -4.72 15.25
CA ASN A 642 -23.01 -4.34 16.58
C ASN A 642 -21.48 -4.43 16.68
N LEU A 643 -20.89 -5.51 16.19
CA LEU A 643 -19.45 -5.72 16.20
C LEU A 643 -18.71 -4.64 15.42
N HIS A 644 -19.15 -4.32 14.20
CA HIS A 644 -18.59 -3.22 13.40
C HIS A 644 -18.75 -1.86 14.08
N ALA A 645 -19.93 -1.55 14.62
CA ALA A 645 -20.16 -0.31 15.36
C ALA A 645 -19.21 -0.20 16.57
N SER A 646 -19.06 -1.26 17.35
CA SER A 646 -18.25 -1.28 18.58
C SER A 646 -16.77 -0.98 18.35
N ARG A 647 -16.25 -1.21 17.13
CA ARG A 647 -14.85 -0.90 16.79
C ARG A 647 -14.55 0.59 16.81
N PHE A 648 -15.56 1.45 16.75
CA PHE A 648 -15.41 2.90 16.86
C PHE A 648 -15.42 3.40 18.31
N ASN A 649 -15.56 2.52 19.31
CA ASN A 649 -15.65 2.89 20.73
C ASN A 649 -14.43 3.64 21.28
N ALA A 650 -13.28 3.53 20.62
CA ALA A 650 -12.04 4.17 21.04
C ALA A 650 -11.89 5.60 20.49
N LEU A 651 -12.81 6.07 19.65
CA LEU A 651 -12.74 7.41 19.07
C LEU A 651 -13.16 8.48 20.11
N PRO A 652 -12.65 9.71 20.00
CA PRO A 652 -13.01 10.78 20.94
C PRO A 652 -14.41 11.36 20.68
N ASN A 653 -14.90 11.32 19.44
CA ASN A 653 -16.15 11.97 19.03
C ASN A 653 -17.07 11.02 18.25
N TYR A 654 -17.73 10.11 18.97
CA TYR A 654 -18.67 9.16 18.38
C TYR A 654 -19.92 8.98 19.24
N THR A 655 -21.03 8.64 18.58
CA THR A 655 -22.28 8.20 19.20
C THR A 655 -22.75 6.92 18.50
N ILE A 656 -22.89 5.83 19.25
CA ILE A 656 -23.50 4.59 18.77
C ILE A 656 -24.89 4.46 19.39
N GLN A 657 -25.92 4.34 18.57
CA GLN A 657 -27.29 4.14 19.02
C GLN A 657 -27.90 2.88 18.39
N ALA A 658 -28.29 1.96 19.26
CA ALA A 658 -29.00 0.74 18.87
C ALA A 658 -30.51 0.95 18.84
N PHE A 659 -31.20 0.24 17.93
CA PHE A 659 -32.67 0.17 17.88
C PHE A 659 -33.14 -1.25 18.23
N GLU A 660 -33.74 -1.39 19.41
CA GLU A 660 -34.11 -2.70 20.00
C GLU A 660 -35.09 -3.50 19.15
N GLU A 661 -36.02 -2.83 18.45
CA GLU A 661 -37.05 -3.49 17.63
C GLU A 661 -36.66 -3.65 16.16
N SER A 662 -35.46 -3.24 15.78
CA SER A 662 -34.98 -3.22 14.40
C SER A 662 -33.92 -4.30 14.15
N GLY A 663 -33.94 -4.91 12.96
CA GLY A 663 -32.86 -5.79 12.47
C GLY A 663 -31.83 -5.07 11.61
N HIS A 664 -31.12 -5.81 10.77
CA HIS A 664 -30.09 -5.26 9.88
C HIS A 664 -30.61 -4.16 8.95
N ALA A 665 -31.84 -4.31 8.44
CA ALA A 665 -32.51 -3.32 7.59
C ALA A 665 -33.03 -2.10 8.37
N ILE A 666 -32.17 -1.46 9.17
CA ILE A 666 -32.53 -0.36 10.07
C ILE A 666 -33.15 0.84 9.34
N VAL A 667 -32.65 1.22 8.17
CA VAL A 667 -33.21 2.34 7.40
C VAL A 667 -34.66 2.04 7.00
N LYS A 668 -34.93 0.83 6.52
CA LYS A 668 -36.29 0.38 6.19
C LYS A 668 -37.18 0.40 7.44
N TYR A 669 -36.70 -0.14 8.55
CA TYR A 669 -37.44 -0.10 9.82
C TYR A 669 -37.81 1.33 10.24
N LEU A 670 -36.83 2.25 10.22
CA LEU A 670 -37.05 3.65 10.60
C LEU A 670 -38.03 4.36 9.67
N VAL A 671 -38.03 4.01 8.37
CA VAL A 671 -38.99 4.53 7.39
C VAL A 671 -40.38 3.97 7.65
N ASP A 672 -40.52 2.66 7.78
CA ASP A 672 -41.81 1.97 7.96
C ASP A 672 -42.50 2.43 9.25
N HIS A 673 -41.73 2.75 10.29
CA HIS A 673 -42.23 3.23 11.59
C HIS A 673 -42.27 4.76 11.71
N LYS A 674 -41.99 5.50 10.62
CA LYS A 674 -42.01 6.98 10.57
C LYS A 674 -41.08 7.66 11.59
N LEU A 675 -39.96 7.01 11.92
CA LEU A 675 -38.95 7.50 12.85
C LEU A 675 -37.81 8.25 12.13
N MET A 676 -37.55 7.92 10.86
CA MET A 676 -36.40 8.44 10.10
C MET A 676 -36.35 9.97 10.07
N ASP A 677 -37.47 10.63 9.77
CA ASP A 677 -37.49 12.09 9.58
C ASP A 677 -37.14 12.83 10.88
N ASN A 678 -37.72 12.41 12.02
CA ASN A 678 -37.43 13.00 13.32
C ASN A 678 -35.99 12.71 13.77
N LEU A 679 -35.47 11.52 13.46
CA LEU A 679 -34.10 11.15 13.77
C LEU A 679 -33.11 12.05 13.03
N LEU A 680 -33.28 12.21 11.72
CA LEU A 680 -32.43 13.07 10.90
C LEU A 680 -32.54 14.53 11.32
N LEU A 681 -33.77 15.02 11.59
CA LEU A 681 -33.99 16.38 12.05
C LEU A 681 -33.20 16.69 13.32
N LYS A 682 -33.34 15.85 14.37
CA LYS A 682 -32.62 16.00 15.65
C LYS A 682 -31.10 15.79 15.53
N THR A 683 -30.67 15.05 14.51
CA THR A 683 -29.25 14.72 14.35
C THR A 683 -28.50 15.82 13.63
N ILE A 684 -29.11 16.40 12.61
CA ILE A 684 -28.49 17.37 11.71
C ILE A 684 -28.68 18.82 12.22
N PHE A 685 -29.85 19.12 12.77
CA PHE A 685 -30.25 20.42 13.31
C PHE A 685 -30.51 20.32 14.82
#